data_AF-A0A2K1QKT7-F1
#
_entry.id   AF-A0A2K1QKT7-F1
#
_cell.length_a   1.000
_cell.length_b   1.000
_cell.length_c   1.000
_cell.angle_alpha   90.00
_cell.angle_beta   90.00
_cell.angle_gamma   90.00
#
_symmetry.space_group_name_H-M   'P 1'
#
loop_
_entity.id
_entity.type
_entity.pdbx_description
1 polymer ?
#
loop_
_entity_poly.entity_id
_entity_poly.type
_entity_poly.pdbx_seq_one_letter_code
_entity_poly.pdbx_strand_id
1 'polypeptide(L)'
;MSSFLFNILLLVSSVDAFWRMNCNIIQIGRVDPIINPGALAQHAHTISGGSNVGVNATYQSLVNSACNSCEIFPDKSAYWTPNLYYARPNGSFEEVYHQGSVIYYLGRGYAPDGSQKITPFPKGFQMVSGNKSNRRYNATGNTWGNATYLPRPLQDAISYACLSEVIGPETPNLVNVPSCINGLRAQIHFQSCWDGRNLYKSDNSHVAYLSDIDNGVCPPTHPILLPHIFMETNYAVRLTKNTDDGGRFVFSMGDPTGYGFHGDFQNGWDVALQKNAVQNCISDTGFGTIEECPILQANRNTQFGINCPEMPPQIGEPARGMIDKLPGCIRITEGPGSATAADMECPANAPRPSITRTIDSTPLPTANPAIGQTFGNAFNEYVGCGNDSTGSPLRTLNAIGTKIANMTVEKCQDFCNSKGYRLSGVEYRSECWCDLSVNPTAQFYAGVNMSTGCSMTCPGNPVQLCGGPNYMNVYNNTDPNFVETNNTDNSNYQLTVPVAPYGSNYQGCYAEGRSGRVLAGMSKADDKMSVSSCAAYCQDYKYYGTEFGSQCFCSNVISSGNGIRRLDTLPEPRYSSCNYRCKGNFSEVCGGSGTINVWENKDYIPVVVQQSAGNYKAKQCLTDPGINGRALQGAATAADDMTPDKCENFCKERNFKYFGLEFARECYCSSEISKESGAQQIACPVEKLMPCAGNKP
;
A
#
# COMPACT_ATOMS: atom_id res chain seq x y z
N MET A 1 21.93 -60.15 26.43
CA MET A 1 21.55 -59.47 25.18
C MET A 1 20.07 -59.72 24.94
N SER A 2 19.20 -58.83 25.41
CA SER A 2 17.77 -58.82 25.08
C SER A 2 17.29 -57.38 25.00
N SER A 3 16.71 -57.04 23.86
CA SER A 3 16.21 -55.73 23.45
C SER A 3 14.97 -55.33 24.25
N PHE A 4 14.93 -54.08 24.71
CA PHE A 4 13.69 -53.39 25.09
C PHE A 4 13.31 -52.41 23.97
N LEU A 5 12.15 -52.63 23.37
CA LEU A 5 11.49 -51.72 22.43
C LEU A 5 10.89 -50.55 23.24
N PHE A 6 11.38 -49.34 23.02
CA PHE A 6 10.75 -48.11 23.47
C PHE A 6 9.71 -47.70 22.41
N ASN A 7 8.42 -47.79 22.74
CA ASN A 7 7.36 -47.15 21.96
C ASN A 7 7.47 -45.64 22.16
N ILE A 8 7.86 -44.92 21.11
CA ILE A 8 7.75 -43.46 21.04
C ILE A 8 6.28 -43.15 20.78
N LEU A 9 5.58 -42.68 21.81
CA LEU A 9 4.28 -42.01 21.66
C LEU A 9 4.54 -40.71 20.88
N LEU A 10 4.17 -40.67 19.61
CA LEU A 10 4.09 -39.43 18.84
C LEU A 10 2.96 -38.57 19.44
N LEU A 11 3.33 -37.54 20.19
CA LEU A 11 2.44 -36.42 20.49
C LEU A 11 2.12 -35.73 19.17
N VAL A 12 0.96 -36.05 18.60
CA VAL A 12 0.39 -35.27 17.49
C VAL A 12 0.06 -33.91 18.07
N SER A 13 0.85 -32.89 17.73
CA SER A 13 0.45 -31.50 17.92
C SER A 13 -0.83 -31.29 17.13
N SER A 14 -1.96 -31.13 17.83
CA SER A 14 -3.20 -30.68 17.21
C SER A 14 -2.92 -29.31 16.58
N VAL A 15 -2.92 -29.26 15.26
CA VAL A 15 -2.94 -28.00 14.54
C VAL A 15 -4.30 -27.38 14.83
N ASP A 16 -4.32 -26.30 15.61
CA ASP A 16 -5.52 -25.51 15.82
C ASP A 16 -5.84 -24.80 14.51
N ALA A 17 -6.72 -25.40 13.71
CA ALA A 17 -7.20 -24.80 12.48
C ALA A 17 -8.38 -23.84 12.75
N PHE A 18 -8.24 -22.62 12.24
CA PHE A 18 -9.20 -21.52 12.40
C PHE A 18 -8.86 -20.36 11.44
N TRP A 19 -9.67 -19.32 11.40
CA TRP A 19 -9.16 -18.02 10.96
C TRP A 19 -9.52 -16.97 12.00
N ARG A 20 -8.73 -15.90 12.06
CA ARG A 20 -9.05 -14.73 12.86
C ARG A 20 -9.03 -13.49 12.00
N MET A 21 -9.85 -12.51 12.36
CA MET A 21 -9.85 -11.20 11.74
C MET A 21 -9.85 -10.10 12.78
N ASN A 22 -9.10 -9.06 12.48
CA ASN A 22 -9.11 -7.83 13.25
C ASN A 22 -10.32 -6.99 12.87
N CYS A 23 -10.91 -6.35 13.88
CA CYS A 23 -12.05 -5.47 13.75
C CYS A 23 -11.83 -4.17 14.51
N ASN A 24 -12.16 -3.05 13.89
CA ASN A 24 -12.23 -1.73 14.49
C ASN A 24 -13.67 -1.41 14.92
N ILE A 25 -13.82 -0.37 15.73
CA ILE A 25 -15.11 0.10 16.22
C ILE A 25 -15.90 0.74 15.10
N ILE A 26 -17.15 0.29 14.91
CA ILE A 26 -18.11 0.91 13.99
C ILE A 26 -19.14 1.78 14.71
N GLN A 27 -19.46 1.49 15.98
CA GLN A 27 -20.44 2.25 16.74
C GLN A 27 -20.23 2.10 18.25
N ILE A 28 -20.46 3.17 19.01
CA ILE A 28 -20.60 3.13 20.46
C ILE A 28 -21.93 3.75 20.89
N GLY A 29 -22.62 3.09 21.81
CA GLY A 29 -23.82 3.61 22.44
C GLY A 29 -24.77 2.52 22.91
N ARG A 30 -25.96 2.89 23.37
CA ARG A 30 -27.00 1.95 23.82
C ARG A 30 -27.75 1.33 22.65
N VAL A 31 -27.00 0.61 21.82
CA VAL A 31 -27.48 -0.07 20.61
C VAL A 31 -27.39 -1.57 20.84
N ASP A 32 -28.53 -2.25 20.68
CA ASP A 32 -28.64 -3.71 20.79
C ASP A 32 -29.89 -4.19 20.01
N PRO A 33 -29.73 -4.52 18.72
CA PRO A 33 -30.85 -4.97 17.89
C PRO A 33 -31.34 -6.39 18.21
N ILE A 34 -30.61 -7.16 19.02
CA ILE A 34 -31.00 -8.52 19.41
C ILE A 34 -31.94 -8.45 20.63
N ILE A 35 -31.49 -7.79 21.70
CA ILE A 35 -32.22 -7.75 22.97
C ILE A 35 -33.32 -6.68 22.94
N ASN A 36 -33.05 -5.50 22.37
CA ASN A 36 -33.98 -4.36 22.36
C ASN A 36 -34.21 -3.82 20.92
N PRO A 37 -34.78 -4.62 20.00
CA PRO A 37 -34.96 -4.22 18.61
C PRO A 37 -35.79 -2.93 18.46
N GLY A 38 -35.20 -1.93 17.81
CA GLY A 38 -35.79 -0.61 17.54
C GLY A 38 -35.84 0.33 18.74
N ALA A 39 -35.26 -0.06 19.89
CA ALA A 39 -35.31 0.69 21.14
C ALA A 39 -33.90 0.90 21.74
N LEU A 40 -33.84 1.64 22.84
CA LEU A 40 -32.61 1.85 23.59
C LEU A 40 -32.22 0.55 24.29
N ALA A 41 -30.98 0.10 24.12
CA ALA A 41 -30.40 -0.93 24.98
C ALA A 41 -30.32 -0.45 26.43
N GLN A 42 -30.19 -1.37 27.39
CA GLN A 42 -30.09 -1.01 28.80
C GLN A 42 -28.80 -0.23 29.08
N HIS A 43 -27.66 -0.78 28.67
CA HIS A 43 -26.32 -0.20 28.81
C HIS A 43 -25.65 0.02 27.45
N ALA A 44 -24.49 0.69 27.44
CA ALA A 44 -23.74 0.99 26.22
C ALA A 44 -22.85 -0.18 25.77
N HIS A 45 -22.81 -0.40 24.45
CA HIS A 45 -21.94 -1.38 23.80
C HIS A 45 -20.96 -0.71 22.86
N THR A 46 -19.83 -1.37 22.65
CA THR A 46 -18.90 -1.10 21.57
C THR A 46 -19.10 -2.18 20.53
N ILE A 47 -19.41 -1.74 19.31
CA ILE A 47 -19.82 -2.58 18.21
C ILE A 47 -18.74 -2.55 17.13
N SER A 48 -18.45 -3.71 16.56
CA SER A 48 -17.65 -3.89 15.35
C SER A 48 -18.50 -4.56 14.26
N GLY A 49 -18.20 -4.28 12.98
CA GLY A 49 -18.85 -4.94 11.86
C GLY A 49 -19.34 -3.98 10.76
N GLY A 50 -20.48 -4.34 10.16
CA GLY A 50 -21.10 -3.57 9.09
C GLY A 50 -21.59 -2.18 9.54
N SER A 51 -21.35 -1.16 8.70
CA SER A 51 -21.78 0.24 8.89
C SER A 51 -23.29 0.46 9.09
N ASN A 52 -24.14 -0.47 8.66
CA ASN A 52 -25.59 -0.35 8.89
C ASN A 52 -26.04 -0.88 10.25
N VAL A 53 -25.13 -1.36 11.11
CA VAL A 53 -25.49 -1.79 12.46
C VAL A 53 -26.12 -0.64 13.25
N GLY A 54 -27.21 -0.93 13.94
CA GLY A 54 -28.01 0.06 14.62
C GLY A 54 -29.15 -0.58 15.39
N VAL A 55 -29.96 0.24 16.05
CA VAL A 55 -31.03 -0.23 16.95
C VAL A 55 -32.01 -1.20 16.28
N ASN A 56 -32.20 -1.11 14.97
CA ASN A 56 -33.13 -1.90 14.18
C ASN A 56 -32.44 -2.80 13.13
N ALA A 57 -31.17 -3.14 13.33
CA ALA A 57 -30.42 -3.93 12.36
C ALA A 57 -31.01 -5.33 12.17
N THR A 58 -31.17 -5.73 10.91
CA THR A 58 -31.52 -7.07 10.46
C THR A 58 -30.35 -7.66 9.69
N TYR A 59 -30.41 -8.96 9.37
CA TYR A 59 -29.44 -9.54 8.43
C TYR A 59 -29.37 -8.73 7.13
N GLN A 60 -30.52 -8.31 6.59
CA GLN A 60 -30.55 -7.60 5.31
C GLN A 60 -29.87 -6.25 5.41
N SER A 61 -30.12 -5.49 6.48
CA SER A 61 -29.44 -4.21 6.68
C SER A 61 -27.93 -4.40 6.88
N LEU A 62 -27.51 -5.46 7.59
CA LEU A 62 -26.09 -5.78 7.77
C LEU A 62 -25.39 -6.08 6.45
N VAL A 63 -25.87 -7.03 5.64
CA VAL A 63 -25.25 -7.33 4.33
C VAL A 63 -25.30 -6.13 3.38
N ASN A 64 -26.24 -5.22 3.60
CA ASN A 64 -26.39 -3.97 2.87
C ASN A 64 -25.41 -2.86 3.30
N SER A 65 -24.58 -3.10 4.30
CA SER A 65 -23.62 -2.11 4.81
C SER A 65 -22.65 -1.65 3.71
N ALA A 66 -22.57 -0.33 3.49
CA ALA A 66 -21.65 0.28 2.53
C ALA A 66 -20.18 -0.04 2.81
N CYS A 67 -19.81 -0.17 4.09
CA CYS A 67 -18.48 -0.57 4.52
C CYS A 67 -18.52 -1.56 5.70
N ASN A 68 -17.39 -2.20 5.98
CA ASN A 68 -17.17 -3.10 7.13
C ASN A 68 -15.97 -2.63 7.94
N SER A 69 -16.08 -2.62 9.26
CA SER A 69 -14.97 -2.32 10.17
C SER A 69 -14.11 -3.53 10.53
N CYS A 70 -14.28 -4.68 9.87
CA CYS A 70 -13.41 -5.85 10.00
C CYS A 70 -12.61 -6.14 8.72
N GLU A 71 -11.51 -6.89 8.85
CA GLU A 71 -10.59 -7.20 7.73
C GLU A 71 -11.26 -7.89 6.53
N ILE A 72 -12.29 -8.71 6.74
CA ILE A 72 -12.96 -9.44 5.66
C ILE A 72 -14.17 -8.65 5.19
N PHE A 73 -14.08 -7.97 4.04
CA PHE A 73 -15.14 -7.05 3.61
C PHE A 73 -16.54 -7.69 3.48
N PRO A 74 -16.68 -8.93 2.96
CA PRO A 74 -17.98 -9.62 2.85
C PRO A 74 -18.55 -10.14 4.17
N ASP A 75 -17.80 -10.10 5.27
CA ASP A 75 -18.35 -10.34 6.60
C ASP A 75 -18.94 -9.04 7.17
N LYS A 76 -20.20 -8.75 6.88
CA LYS A 76 -20.90 -7.61 7.49
C LYS A 76 -21.57 -7.94 8.82
N SER A 77 -21.19 -9.05 9.46
CA SER A 77 -21.72 -9.42 10.77
C SER A 77 -21.44 -8.33 11.80
N ALA A 78 -22.27 -8.27 12.83
CA ALA A 78 -22.08 -7.36 13.94
C ALA A 78 -21.68 -8.15 15.19
N TYR A 79 -20.66 -7.64 15.88
CA TYR A 79 -20.09 -8.19 17.11
C TYR A 79 -20.02 -7.07 18.13
N TRP A 80 -20.52 -7.28 19.33
CA TRP A 80 -20.43 -6.24 20.36
C TRP A 80 -20.23 -6.77 21.75
N THR A 81 -19.60 -5.93 22.57
CA THR A 81 -19.38 -6.15 24.01
C THR A 81 -19.68 -4.88 24.79
N PRO A 82 -19.90 -4.98 26.11
CA PRO A 82 -20.07 -3.84 27.00
C PRO A 82 -18.83 -2.94 27.05
N ASN A 83 -19.03 -1.62 27.00
CA ASN A 83 -17.94 -0.66 27.19
C ASN A 83 -17.30 -0.78 28.57
N LEU A 84 -15.98 -0.57 28.64
CA LEU A 84 -15.25 -0.45 29.90
C LEU A 84 -15.04 1.03 30.24
N TYR A 85 -15.30 1.38 31.50
CA TYR A 85 -15.05 2.71 32.06
C TYR A 85 -14.17 2.60 33.30
N TYR A 86 -13.48 3.69 33.63
CA TYR A 86 -12.88 3.91 34.93
C TYR A 86 -13.78 4.85 35.74
N ALA A 87 -14.41 4.31 36.78
CA ALA A 87 -15.20 5.08 37.74
C ALA A 87 -14.25 5.84 38.68
N ARG A 88 -14.28 7.16 38.59
CA ARG A 88 -13.47 8.08 39.38
C ARG A 88 -14.09 8.27 40.78
N PRO A 89 -13.28 8.57 41.81
CA PRO A 89 -13.79 8.83 43.17
C PRO A 89 -14.77 10.01 43.27
N ASN A 90 -14.69 10.97 42.34
CA ASN A 90 -15.62 12.11 42.27
C ASN A 90 -17.00 11.74 41.69
N GLY A 91 -17.21 10.49 41.28
CA GLY A 91 -18.45 9.99 40.70
C GLY A 91 -18.54 10.07 39.17
N SER A 92 -17.56 10.65 38.48
CA SER A 92 -17.50 10.64 37.01
C SER A 92 -16.91 9.33 36.47
N PHE A 93 -17.07 9.09 35.18
CA PHE A 93 -16.60 7.90 34.49
C PHE A 93 -15.76 8.29 33.27
N GLU A 94 -14.57 7.72 33.16
CA GLU A 94 -13.70 7.90 31.99
C GLU A 94 -13.80 6.66 31.10
N GLU A 95 -14.15 6.83 29.82
CA GLU A 95 -14.09 5.77 28.83
C GLU A 95 -12.66 5.19 28.76
N VAL A 96 -12.53 3.88 28.93
CA VAL A 96 -11.27 3.20 28.68
C VAL A 96 -11.18 2.91 27.19
N TYR A 97 -10.13 3.41 26.56
CA TYR A 97 -9.96 3.31 25.10
C TYR A 97 -9.98 1.85 24.64
N HIS A 98 -10.99 1.51 23.84
CA HIS A 98 -11.19 0.20 23.25
C HIS A 98 -10.42 0.13 21.91
N GLN A 99 -9.54 -0.85 21.77
CA GLN A 99 -8.63 -0.96 20.62
C GLN A 99 -9.20 -1.83 19.47
N GLY A 100 -10.53 -1.91 19.39
CA GLY A 100 -11.20 -2.92 18.57
C GLY A 100 -11.19 -4.34 19.18
N SER A 101 -11.55 -5.32 18.37
CA SER A 101 -11.68 -6.72 18.75
C SER A 101 -11.04 -7.64 17.71
N VAL A 102 -10.63 -8.83 18.14
CA VAL A 102 -10.20 -9.91 17.24
C VAL A 102 -11.27 -11.00 17.30
N ILE A 103 -11.83 -11.34 16.14
CA ILE A 103 -12.88 -12.35 16.02
C ILE A 103 -12.27 -13.61 15.41
N TYR A 104 -12.34 -14.71 16.16
CA TYR A 104 -11.87 -16.01 15.76
C TYR A 104 -13.04 -16.89 15.34
N TYR A 105 -12.87 -17.64 14.26
CA TYR A 105 -13.77 -18.68 13.79
C TYR A 105 -13.03 -20.01 13.89
N LEU A 106 -13.24 -20.74 14.98
CA LEU A 106 -12.49 -21.96 15.28
C LEU A 106 -13.20 -23.23 14.78
N GLY A 107 -12.41 -24.15 14.22
CA GLY A 107 -12.87 -25.43 13.70
C GLY A 107 -12.97 -26.56 14.74
N ARG A 108 -13.50 -26.29 15.94
CA ARG A 108 -13.40 -27.20 17.10
C ARG A 108 -14.69 -27.99 17.39
N GLY A 109 -14.52 -29.10 18.09
CA GLY A 109 -15.62 -29.93 18.61
C GLY A 109 -16.23 -30.92 17.61
N TYR A 110 -17.21 -31.67 18.11
CA TYR A 110 -17.88 -32.75 17.39
C TYR A 110 -19.41 -32.65 17.51
N ALA A 111 -20.11 -32.98 16.44
CA ALA A 111 -21.55 -33.21 16.47
C ALA A 111 -21.88 -34.51 17.27
N PRO A 112 -23.15 -34.74 17.67
CA PRO A 112 -23.51 -35.91 18.46
C PRO A 112 -23.26 -37.25 17.74
N ASP A 113 -23.18 -37.25 16.41
CA ASP A 113 -22.85 -38.42 15.59
C ASP A 113 -21.33 -38.70 15.48
N GLY A 114 -20.50 -37.88 16.16
CA GLY A 114 -19.05 -37.97 16.15
C GLY A 114 -18.39 -37.29 14.94
N SER A 115 -19.15 -36.70 14.03
CA SER A 115 -18.60 -35.96 12.90
C SER A 115 -18.07 -34.58 13.33
N GLN A 116 -17.00 -34.12 12.68
CA GLN A 116 -16.51 -32.74 12.77
C GLN A 116 -17.08 -31.89 11.63
N LYS A 117 -18.35 -32.12 11.26
CA LYS A 117 -18.98 -31.44 10.13
C LYS A 117 -19.49 -30.06 10.56
N ILE A 118 -18.64 -29.06 10.37
CA ILE A 118 -18.98 -27.67 10.68
C ILE A 118 -19.90 -27.09 9.60
N THR A 119 -21.00 -26.48 10.04
CA THR A 119 -22.03 -25.89 9.19
C THR A 119 -21.95 -24.37 9.26
N PRO A 120 -21.87 -23.63 8.14
CA PRO A 120 -21.84 -22.16 8.17
C PRO A 120 -23.10 -21.58 8.83
N PHE A 121 -22.98 -20.40 9.43
CA PHE A 121 -24.10 -19.75 10.09
C PHE A 121 -25.23 -19.45 9.09
N PRO A 122 -26.48 -19.82 9.39
CA PRO A 122 -27.59 -19.53 8.48
C PRO A 122 -27.90 -18.02 8.42
N LYS A 123 -28.52 -17.59 7.32
CA LYS A 123 -29.01 -16.21 7.16
C LYS A 123 -29.90 -15.83 8.34
N GLY A 124 -29.62 -14.70 8.99
CA GLY A 124 -30.39 -14.19 10.13
C GLY A 124 -30.06 -14.80 11.49
N PHE A 125 -29.08 -15.70 11.57
CA PHE A 125 -28.65 -16.26 12.86
C PHE A 125 -28.14 -15.19 13.83
N GLN A 126 -28.56 -15.29 15.08
CA GLN A 126 -28.18 -14.41 16.19
C GLN A 126 -27.95 -15.23 17.45
N MET A 127 -27.04 -14.78 18.31
CA MET A 127 -26.86 -15.36 19.65
C MET A 127 -26.20 -14.37 20.59
N VAL A 128 -26.38 -14.63 21.88
CA VAL A 128 -25.74 -13.89 22.97
C VAL A 128 -24.97 -14.87 23.86
N SER A 129 -23.80 -14.47 24.32
CA SER A 129 -22.94 -15.25 25.21
C SER A 129 -22.70 -14.49 26.52
N GLY A 130 -22.64 -15.21 27.64
CA GLY A 130 -22.49 -14.62 28.97
C GLY A 130 -23.81 -14.14 29.59
N ASN A 131 -23.72 -13.55 30.79
CA ASN A 131 -24.89 -13.07 31.52
C ASN A 131 -24.58 -11.75 32.24
N LYS A 132 -25.16 -10.66 31.72
CA LYS A 132 -24.98 -9.29 32.22
C LYS A 132 -25.28 -9.06 33.71
N SER A 133 -26.08 -9.92 34.34
CA SER A 133 -26.44 -9.81 35.76
C SER A 133 -25.41 -10.44 36.71
N ASN A 134 -24.46 -11.24 36.22
CA ASN A 134 -23.50 -11.91 37.10
C ASN A 134 -22.53 -10.89 37.73
N ARG A 135 -22.25 -11.07 39.04
CA ARG A 135 -21.24 -10.33 39.82
C ARG A 135 -20.33 -11.24 40.63
N ARG A 136 -20.38 -12.54 40.35
CA ARG A 136 -19.57 -13.59 40.97
C ARG A 136 -19.44 -14.76 40.01
N TYR A 137 -18.46 -15.62 40.27
CA TYR A 137 -18.34 -16.88 39.56
C TYR A 137 -19.58 -17.75 39.78
N ASN A 138 -20.23 -18.18 38.70
CA ASN A 138 -21.41 -19.03 38.74
C ASN A 138 -21.08 -20.47 38.32
N ALA A 139 -20.94 -21.35 39.31
CA ALA A 139 -20.66 -22.78 39.10
C ALA A 139 -21.91 -23.65 38.94
N THR A 140 -23.12 -23.07 38.94
CA THR A 140 -24.38 -23.85 39.01
C THR A 140 -25.00 -24.16 37.66
N GLY A 141 -24.66 -23.41 36.61
CA GLY A 141 -25.05 -23.71 35.23
C GLY A 141 -23.88 -24.35 34.51
N ASN A 142 -24.08 -25.55 33.95
CA ASN A 142 -23.06 -26.28 33.23
C ASN A 142 -23.44 -26.52 31.77
N THR A 143 -22.44 -26.70 30.93
CA THR A 143 -22.59 -27.27 29.58
C THR A 143 -23.19 -28.68 29.67
N TRP A 144 -23.69 -29.18 28.54
CA TRP A 144 -24.04 -30.59 28.46
C TRP A 144 -22.78 -31.45 28.34
N GLY A 145 -22.77 -32.61 28.99
CA GLY A 145 -21.68 -33.58 28.89
C GLY A 145 -22.17 -35.02 29.01
N ASN A 146 -21.26 -35.97 28.81
CA ASN A 146 -21.46 -37.40 28.95
C ASN A 146 -20.25 -38.06 29.64
N ALA A 147 -20.19 -39.39 29.66
CA ALA A 147 -19.11 -40.12 30.35
C ALA A 147 -17.71 -39.88 29.74
N THR A 148 -17.62 -39.52 28.46
CA THR A 148 -16.36 -39.22 27.76
C THR A 148 -16.04 -37.73 27.82
N TYR A 149 -17.06 -36.88 27.66
CA TYR A 149 -16.93 -35.43 27.60
C TYR A 149 -17.61 -34.81 28.81
N LEU A 150 -16.83 -34.49 29.84
CA LEU A 150 -17.37 -33.96 31.09
C LEU A 150 -17.91 -32.54 30.89
N PRO A 151 -18.98 -32.16 31.61
CA PRO A 151 -19.52 -30.81 31.54
C PRO A 151 -18.63 -29.79 32.28
N ARG A 152 -18.72 -28.52 31.89
CA ARG A 152 -18.04 -27.37 32.51
C ARG A 152 -19.02 -26.27 32.92
N PRO A 153 -18.69 -25.46 33.93
CA PRO A 153 -19.44 -24.25 34.24
C PRO A 153 -19.53 -23.29 33.04
N LEU A 154 -20.73 -22.79 32.75
CA LEU A 154 -20.97 -21.83 31.67
C LEU A 154 -20.20 -20.52 31.87
N GLN A 155 -19.86 -20.17 33.12
CA GLN A 155 -19.07 -18.99 33.44
C GLN A 155 -17.64 -19.07 32.89
N ASP A 156 -17.13 -20.27 32.59
CA ASP A 156 -15.81 -20.46 31.98
C ASP A 156 -15.73 -19.96 30.54
N ALA A 157 -16.86 -19.57 29.94
CA ALA A 157 -16.89 -18.89 28.65
C ALA A 157 -16.29 -17.47 28.69
N ILE A 158 -16.02 -16.91 29.88
CA ILE A 158 -15.49 -15.55 30.05
C ILE A 158 -14.15 -15.62 30.79
N SER A 159 -13.13 -14.98 30.22
CA SER A 159 -11.82 -14.86 30.85
C SER A 159 -11.17 -13.50 30.56
N TYR A 160 -10.12 -13.19 31.32
CA TYR A 160 -9.35 -11.95 31.21
C TYR A 160 -7.87 -12.25 31.25
N ALA A 161 -7.13 -11.69 30.29
CA ALA A 161 -5.68 -11.67 30.30
C ALA A 161 -5.16 -10.27 30.58
N CYS A 162 -4.31 -10.16 31.59
CA CYS A 162 -3.55 -8.96 31.89
C CYS A 162 -2.30 -8.94 31.00
N LEU A 163 -2.26 -8.05 30.01
CA LEU A 163 -1.12 -7.94 29.10
C LEU A 163 -0.04 -7.11 29.80
N SER A 164 1.11 -7.72 30.05
CA SER A 164 2.30 -7.09 30.64
C SER A 164 3.57 -7.64 29.97
N GLU A 165 4.76 -7.29 30.45
CA GLU A 165 6.02 -7.90 29.98
C GLU A 165 6.05 -9.42 30.21
N VAL A 166 5.40 -9.89 31.27
CA VAL A 166 5.19 -11.32 31.56
C VAL A 166 3.69 -11.59 31.51
N ILE A 167 3.24 -12.38 30.54
CA ILE A 167 1.83 -12.75 30.42
C ILE A 167 1.52 -13.79 31.49
N GLY A 168 0.71 -13.40 32.48
CA GLY A 168 0.20 -14.29 33.52
C GLY A 168 -0.95 -15.17 33.01
N PRO A 169 -1.42 -16.15 33.81
CA PRO A 169 -2.58 -16.95 33.44
C PRO A 169 -3.83 -16.09 33.30
N GLU A 170 -4.76 -16.55 32.47
CA GLU A 170 -6.08 -15.94 32.38
C GLU A 170 -6.83 -16.05 33.71
N THR A 171 -7.66 -15.05 33.98
CA THR A 171 -8.44 -14.94 35.22
C THR A 171 -9.93 -14.88 34.88
N PRO A 172 -10.83 -15.37 35.74
CA PRO A 172 -12.26 -15.39 35.46
C PRO A 172 -12.96 -14.04 35.73
N ASN A 173 -12.21 -13.00 36.11
CA ASN A 173 -12.73 -11.72 36.61
C ASN A 173 -11.76 -10.56 36.35
N LEU A 174 -12.23 -9.33 36.58
CA LEU A 174 -11.43 -8.11 36.51
C LEU A 174 -10.55 -7.99 37.77
N VAL A 175 -9.39 -8.63 37.79
CA VAL A 175 -8.42 -8.52 38.89
C VAL A 175 -7.11 -7.90 38.41
N ASN A 176 -6.52 -7.05 39.24
CA ASN A 176 -5.23 -6.38 39.01
C ASN A 176 -5.15 -5.56 37.71
N VAL A 177 -6.28 -5.00 37.24
CA VAL A 177 -6.34 -4.23 35.99
C VAL A 177 -5.31 -3.09 35.91
N PRO A 178 -5.03 -2.31 36.98
CA PRO A 178 -4.00 -1.26 36.92
C PRO A 178 -2.58 -1.78 36.60
N SER A 179 -2.30 -3.06 36.84
CA SER A 179 -0.99 -3.69 36.55
C SER A 179 -0.82 -4.11 35.08
N CYS A 180 -1.89 -4.02 34.27
CA CYS A 180 -1.88 -4.45 32.87
C CYS A 180 -1.31 -3.37 31.96
N ILE A 181 -0.01 -3.13 32.09
CA ILE A 181 0.71 -2.02 31.42
C ILE A 181 0.64 -2.06 29.89
N ASN A 182 0.41 -3.24 29.29
CA ASN A 182 0.27 -3.41 27.84
C ASN A 182 -1.20 -3.54 27.40
N GLY A 183 -2.17 -3.49 28.33
CA GLY A 183 -3.60 -3.59 28.04
C GLY A 183 -4.31 -4.70 28.82
N LEU A 184 -5.62 -4.59 28.92
CA LEU A 184 -6.50 -5.66 29.42
C LEU A 184 -7.19 -6.31 28.23
N ARG A 185 -7.05 -7.63 28.09
CA ARG A 185 -7.79 -8.40 27.09
C ARG A 185 -8.95 -9.12 27.77
N ALA A 186 -10.18 -8.73 27.43
CA ALA A 186 -11.39 -9.44 27.82
C ALA A 186 -11.77 -10.45 26.73
N GLN A 187 -12.12 -11.67 27.14
CA GLN A 187 -12.29 -12.81 26.24
C GLN A 187 -13.66 -13.42 26.46
N ILE A 188 -14.33 -13.78 25.36
CA ILE A 188 -15.59 -14.50 25.43
C ILE A 188 -15.75 -15.54 24.33
N HIS A 189 -16.20 -16.72 24.74
CA HIS A 189 -16.54 -17.85 23.89
C HIS A 189 -18.04 -17.84 23.59
N PHE A 190 -18.44 -18.15 22.36
CA PHE A 190 -19.85 -18.33 22.00
C PHE A 190 -20.22 -19.80 21.89
N GLN A 191 -21.51 -20.06 21.85
CA GLN A 191 -22.08 -21.38 21.64
C GLN A 191 -21.79 -21.88 20.21
N SER A 192 -21.43 -23.16 20.07
CA SER A 192 -21.15 -23.79 18.75
C SER A 192 -22.18 -24.83 18.34
N CYS A 193 -23.17 -25.13 19.17
CA CYS A 193 -24.16 -26.17 18.88
C CYS A 193 -25.52 -25.55 18.66
N TRP A 194 -26.16 -25.85 17.54
CA TRP A 194 -27.44 -25.28 17.14
C TRP A 194 -28.53 -26.34 16.99
N ASP A 195 -29.77 -25.99 17.35
CA ASP A 195 -30.95 -26.85 17.25
C ASP A 195 -31.38 -27.17 15.80
N GLY A 196 -30.78 -26.49 14.82
CA GLY A 196 -31.02 -26.68 13.39
C GLY A 196 -32.30 -26.02 12.88
N ARG A 197 -33.00 -25.23 13.71
CA ARG A 197 -34.34 -24.70 13.41
C ARG A 197 -34.47 -23.21 13.69
N ASN A 198 -34.11 -22.76 14.89
CA ASN A 198 -34.41 -21.41 15.35
C ASN A 198 -33.21 -20.50 15.14
N LEU A 199 -33.38 -19.40 14.42
CA LEU A 199 -32.30 -18.44 14.16
C LEU A 199 -31.98 -17.57 15.39
N TYR A 200 -32.95 -17.41 16.28
CA TYR A 200 -32.83 -16.72 17.56
C TYR A 200 -33.98 -17.12 18.50
N LYS A 201 -33.69 -17.24 19.79
CA LYS A 201 -34.69 -17.26 20.86
C LYS A 201 -34.24 -16.32 21.96
N SER A 202 -35.18 -15.58 22.56
CA SER A 202 -34.88 -14.59 23.62
C SER A 202 -34.30 -15.20 24.90
N ASP A 203 -34.53 -16.49 25.12
CA ASP A 203 -33.92 -17.27 26.21
C ASP A 203 -32.60 -17.97 25.80
N ASN A 204 -32.15 -17.73 24.57
CA ASN A 204 -30.96 -18.29 23.94
C ASN A 204 -30.93 -19.83 23.85
N SER A 205 -32.08 -20.51 24.05
CA SER A 205 -32.16 -21.97 24.10
C SER A 205 -32.10 -22.66 22.73
N HIS A 206 -31.93 -21.91 21.65
CA HIS A 206 -31.65 -22.45 20.31
C HIS A 206 -30.19 -22.82 20.11
N VAL A 207 -29.31 -22.38 21.01
CA VAL A 207 -27.87 -22.67 20.99
C VAL A 207 -27.39 -23.26 22.30
N ALA A 208 -26.32 -24.05 22.22
CA ALA A 208 -25.62 -24.61 23.37
C ALA A 208 -24.10 -24.56 23.15
N TYR A 209 -23.35 -24.38 24.23
CA TYR A 209 -21.90 -24.57 24.20
C TYR A 209 -21.57 -26.03 23.95
N LEU A 210 -20.36 -26.27 23.42
CA LEU A 210 -19.77 -27.59 23.46
C LEU A 210 -19.53 -28.01 24.93
N SER A 211 -19.39 -29.30 25.18
CA SER A 211 -19.19 -29.82 26.54
C SER A 211 -18.01 -29.17 27.28
N ASP A 212 -16.95 -28.80 26.57
CA ASP A 212 -15.77 -28.13 27.12
C ASP A 212 -15.76 -26.61 26.86
N ILE A 213 -16.93 -26.00 26.66
CA ILE A 213 -17.15 -24.60 26.21
C ILE A 213 -16.78 -24.40 24.73
N ASP A 214 -15.51 -24.57 24.38
CA ASP A 214 -14.96 -24.31 23.04
C ASP A 214 -14.49 -25.58 22.30
N ASN A 215 -14.55 -26.73 22.96
CA ASN A 215 -14.25 -28.04 22.39
C ASN A 215 -15.14 -29.14 22.99
N GLY A 216 -14.98 -30.39 22.54
CA GLY A 216 -15.76 -31.53 22.99
C GLY A 216 -16.95 -31.78 22.08
N VAL A 217 -18.13 -32.08 22.65
CA VAL A 217 -19.28 -32.59 21.88
C VAL A 217 -20.53 -31.74 22.07
N CYS A 218 -21.33 -31.63 21.01
CA CYS A 218 -22.65 -31.02 21.07
C CYS A 218 -23.68 -31.91 21.77
N PRO A 219 -24.69 -31.33 22.46
CA PRO A 219 -25.80 -32.10 22.99
C PRO A 219 -26.67 -32.68 21.86
N PRO A 220 -27.34 -33.83 22.07
CA PRO A 220 -28.26 -34.40 21.09
C PRO A 220 -29.41 -33.46 20.68
N THR A 221 -29.77 -32.50 21.54
CA THR A 221 -30.80 -31.48 21.27
C THR A 221 -30.32 -30.39 20.32
N HIS A 222 -29.01 -30.22 20.15
CA HIS A 222 -28.38 -29.20 19.29
C HIS A 222 -27.38 -29.88 18.35
N PRO A 223 -27.85 -30.69 17.38
CA PRO A 223 -26.98 -31.59 16.64
C PRO A 223 -26.13 -30.90 15.58
N ILE A 224 -26.39 -29.64 15.26
CA ILE A 224 -25.67 -28.91 14.20
C ILE A 224 -24.48 -28.19 14.81
N LEU A 225 -23.27 -28.64 14.46
CA LEU A 225 -22.02 -27.98 14.83
C LEU A 225 -21.79 -26.75 13.92
N LEU A 226 -21.62 -25.58 14.54
CA LEU A 226 -21.32 -24.29 13.93
C LEU A 226 -19.85 -23.90 14.19
N PRO A 227 -19.27 -22.95 13.42
CA PRO A 227 -17.98 -22.36 13.75
C PRO A 227 -18.00 -21.80 15.18
N HIS A 228 -16.98 -22.10 15.97
CA HIS A 228 -16.88 -21.54 17.31
C HIS A 228 -16.38 -20.10 17.21
N ILE A 229 -17.22 -19.14 17.60
CA ILE A 229 -16.79 -17.75 17.72
C ILE A 229 -16.09 -17.56 19.06
N PHE A 230 -14.83 -17.16 19.00
CA PHE A 230 -14.08 -16.68 20.15
C PHE A 230 -13.73 -15.21 19.89
N MET A 231 -14.06 -14.34 20.83
CA MET A 231 -13.88 -12.90 20.67
C MET A 231 -12.95 -12.37 21.76
N GLU A 232 -11.87 -11.73 21.32
CA GLU A 232 -10.94 -11.01 22.17
C GLU A 232 -11.16 -9.51 22.02
N THR A 233 -11.31 -8.80 23.12
CA THR A 233 -11.48 -7.36 23.15
C THR A 233 -10.36 -6.71 23.97
N ASN A 234 -9.62 -5.80 23.35
CA ASN A 234 -8.47 -5.16 23.97
C ASN A 234 -8.81 -3.75 24.46
N TYR A 235 -8.57 -3.51 25.75
CA TYR A 235 -8.71 -2.22 26.40
C TYR A 235 -7.35 -1.65 26.75
N ALA A 236 -7.06 -0.43 26.26
CA ALA A 236 -5.81 0.26 26.53
C ALA A 236 -5.82 0.93 27.92
N VAL A 237 -5.92 0.12 28.97
CA VAL A 237 -6.03 0.57 30.36
C VAL A 237 -4.89 1.50 30.78
N ARG A 238 -3.69 1.33 30.18
CA ARG A 238 -2.51 2.19 30.37
C ARG A 238 -2.73 3.66 29.99
N LEU A 239 -3.70 3.96 29.12
CA LEU A 239 -4.02 5.32 28.71
C LEU A 239 -4.89 6.04 29.74
N THR A 240 -5.53 5.29 30.65
CA THR A 240 -6.28 5.83 31.78
C THR A 240 -5.28 6.27 32.85
N LYS A 241 -5.16 7.57 33.07
CA LYS A 241 -4.15 8.14 34.00
C LYS A 241 -4.65 8.16 35.44
N ASN A 242 -3.73 8.25 36.41
CA ASN A 242 -4.03 8.42 37.84
C ASN A 242 -5.03 7.36 38.37
N THR A 243 -4.77 6.09 38.08
CA THR A 243 -5.66 4.98 38.48
C THR A 243 -5.41 4.51 39.92
N ASP A 244 -4.51 5.18 40.63
CA ASP A 244 -4.18 5.04 42.05
C ASP A 244 -5.01 5.98 42.95
N ASP A 245 -5.97 6.72 42.39
CA ASP A 245 -6.83 7.70 43.08
C ASP A 245 -7.93 7.08 43.96
N GLY A 246 -8.05 5.75 44.00
CA GLY A 246 -9.11 5.01 44.69
C GLY A 246 -10.34 4.72 43.82
N GLY A 247 -10.29 5.03 42.52
CA GLY A 247 -11.27 4.62 41.53
C GLY A 247 -11.14 3.15 41.12
N ARG A 248 -11.95 2.73 40.14
CA ARG A 248 -12.00 1.34 39.70
C ARG A 248 -12.54 1.18 38.28
N PHE A 249 -12.16 0.09 37.63
CA PHE A 249 -12.71 -0.31 36.34
C PHE A 249 -14.11 -0.91 36.51
N VAL A 250 -15.01 -0.56 35.60
CA VAL A 250 -16.41 -0.98 35.61
C VAL A 250 -16.93 -1.09 34.18
N PHE A 251 -17.58 -2.21 33.85
CA PHE A 251 -18.28 -2.33 32.58
C PHE A 251 -19.60 -1.54 32.58
N SER A 252 -20.07 -1.15 31.40
CA SER A 252 -21.20 -0.24 31.21
C SER A 252 -22.54 -0.70 31.81
N MET A 253 -22.72 -2.00 32.07
CA MET A 253 -23.86 -2.56 32.82
C MET A 253 -23.68 -2.48 34.34
N GLY A 254 -22.68 -1.74 34.81
CA GLY A 254 -22.42 -1.49 36.23
C GLY A 254 -21.67 -2.62 36.92
N ASP A 255 -20.90 -3.42 36.18
CA ASP A 255 -20.15 -4.55 36.73
C ASP A 255 -18.68 -4.19 37.00
N PRO A 256 -18.26 -4.05 38.28
CA PRO A 256 -16.85 -3.87 38.64
C PRO A 256 -16.09 -5.19 38.78
N THR A 257 -16.77 -6.34 38.67
CA THR A 257 -16.21 -7.68 38.92
C THR A 257 -15.77 -8.40 37.64
N GLY A 258 -16.38 -8.11 36.51
CA GLY A 258 -16.12 -8.76 35.21
C GLY A 258 -17.00 -9.98 34.92
N TYR A 259 -17.63 -10.59 35.92
CA TYR A 259 -18.42 -11.80 35.69
C TYR A 259 -19.65 -11.58 34.79
N GLY A 260 -20.11 -10.33 34.67
CA GLY A 260 -21.23 -9.89 33.84
C GLY A 260 -20.85 -9.54 32.40
N PHE A 261 -19.57 -9.71 32.02
CA PHE A 261 -19.17 -9.53 30.63
C PHE A 261 -19.94 -10.48 29.71
N HIS A 262 -20.30 -9.97 28.55
CA HIS A 262 -21.09 -10.69 27.57
C HIS A 262 -20.69 -10.22 26.18
N GLY A 263 -21.15 -10.97 25.19
CA GLY A 263 -20.91 -10.68 23.80
C GLY A 263 -22.11 -11.10 22.98
N ASP A 264 -22.32 -10.37 21.90
CA ASP A 264 -23.46 -10.55 21.03
C ASP A 264 -22.98 -10.71 19.60
N PHE A 265 -23.67 -11.57 18.85
CA PHE A 265 -23.38 -11.85 17.46
C PHE A 265 -24.64 -11.82 16.64
N GLN A 266 -24.63 -11.03 15.56
CA GLN A 266 -25.62 -11.06 14.51
C GLN A 266 -24.94 -11.37 13.18
N ASN A 267 -25.31 -12.48 12.56
CA ASN A 267 -24.74 -12.90 11.29
C ASN A 267 -25.04 -11.87 10.19
N GLY A 268 -24.01 -11.51 9.43
CA GLY A 268 -24.06 -10.65 8.26
C GLY A 268 -23.07 -11.10 7.18
N TRP A 269 -22.64 -12.37 7.21
CA TRP A 269 -21.80 -12.94 6.16
C TRP A 269 -22.53 -13.06 4.82
N ASP A 270 -21.78 -12.84 3.74
CA ASP A 270 -22.10 -13.46 2.46
C ASP A 270 -22.10 -14.99 2.62
N VAL A 271 -23.27 -15.60 2.39
CA VAL A 271 -23.51 -17.02 2.68
C VAL A 271 -22.65 -17.94 1.80
N ALA A 272 -22.44 -17.56 0.54
CA ALA A 272 -21.68 -18.39 -0.39
C ALA A 272 -20.20 -18.39 -0.02
N LEU A 273 -19.66 -17.22 0.31
CA LEU A 273 -18.27 -17.05 0.72
C LEU A 273 -18.01 -17.70 2.08
N GLN A 274 -18.89 -17.53 3.07
CA GLN A 274 -18.71 -18.19 4.37
C GLN A 274 -18.76 -19.71 4.23
N LYS A 275 -19.70 -20.25 3.45
CA LYS A 275 -19.74 -21.69 3.16
C LYS A 275 -18.41 -22.17 2.57
N ASN A 276 -17.87 -21.43 1.61
CA ASN A 276 -16.61 -21.78 0.95
C ASN A 276 -15.41 -21.70 1.91
N ALA A 277 -15.35 -20.68 2.77
CA ALA A 277 -14.32 -20.54 3.81
C ALA A 277 -14.42 -21.65 4.88
N VAL A 278 -15.62 -21.98 5.33
CA VAL A 278 -15.84 -23.09 6.28
C VAL A 278 -15.37 -24.41 5.67
N GLN A 279 -15.66 -24.67 4.40
CA GLN A 279 -15.29 -25.93 3.74
C GLN A 279 -13.78 -26.07 3.50
N ASN A 280 -13.08 -24.98 3.20
CA ASN A 280 -11.70 -25.05 2.70
C ASN A 280 -10.65 -24.47 3.65
N CYS A 281 -11.05 -23.75 4.71
CA CYS A 281 -10.10 -23.00 5.54
C CYS A 281 -10.27 -23.24 7.04
N ILE A 282 -11.45 -23.65 7.53
CA ILE A 282 -11.66 -23.77 8.99
C ILE A 282 -10.86 -24.92 9.63
N SER A 283 -10.35 -25.85 8.83
CA SER A 283 -9.72 -27.09 9.30
C SER A 283 -8.29 -27.30 8.79
N ASP A 284 -7.71 -26.35 8.04
CA ASP A 284 -6.44 -26.54 7.30
C ASP A 284 -5.36 -25.46 7.56
N THR A 285 -5.64 -24.46 8.40
CA THR A 285 -4.71 -23.36 8.68
C THR A 285 -3.89 -23.62 9.94
N GLY A 286 -2.59 -23.33 9.91
CA GLY A 286 -1.66 -23.67 11.00
C GLY A 286 -1.65 -22.66 12.16
N PHE A 287 -1.92 -21.40 11.83
CA PHE A 287 -1.86 -20.26 12.76
C PHE A 287 -3.08 -19.33 12.64
N GLY A 288 -4.08 -19.75 11.86
CA GLY A 288 -5.30 -19.00 11.56
C GLY A 288 -5.11 -17.62 10.96
N THR A 289 -4.05 -17.46 10.16
CA THR A 289 -3.80 -16.24 9.38
C THR A 289 -4.73 -16.19 8.17
N ILE A 290 -5.15 -14.98 7.77
CA ILE A 290 -6.06 -14.81 6.62
C ILE A 290 -5.37 -15.21 5.31
N GLU A 291 -4.06 -15.00 5.24
CA GLU A 291 -3.19 -15.28 4.09
C GLU A 291 -3.15 -16.76 3.72
N GLU A 292 -3.33 -17.67 4.69
CA GLU A 292 -3.38 -19.12 4.46
C GLU A 292 -4.68 -19.57 3.79
N CYS A 293 -5.72 -18.72 3.75
CA CYS A 293 -6.99 -19.02 3.10
C CYS A 293 -7.19 -18.13 1.85
N PRO A 294 -6.94 -18.64 0.63
CA PRO A 294 -7.02 -17.83 -0.60
C PRO A 294 -8.38 -17.12 -0.80
N ILE A 295 -9.47 -17.75 -0.38
CA ILE A 295 -10.83 -17.19 -0.47
C ILE A 295 -10.99 -15.96 0.42
N LEU A 296 -10.50 -16.03 1.66
CA LEU A 296 -10.56 -14.90 2.60
C LEU A 296 -9.54 -13.82 2.22
N GLN A 297 -8.33 -14.22 1.83
CA GLN A 297 -7.27 -13.31 1.37
C GLN A 297 -7.71 -12.47 0.16
N ALA A 298 -8.43 -13.07 -0.79
CA ALA A 298 -8.97 -12.34 -1.95
C ALA A 298 -9.98 -11.23 -1.55
N ASN A 299 -10.57 -11.34 -0.35
CA ASN A 299 -11.59 -10.43 0.17
C ASN A 299 -11.11 -9.61 1.38
N ARG A 300 -9.82 -9.70 1.69
CA ARG A 300 -9.20 -8.98 2.79
C ARG A 300 -9.02 -7.51 2.43
N ASN A 301 -9.30 -6.64 3.39
CA ASN A 301 -9.04 -5.22 3.33
C ASN A 301 -8.22 -4.85 4.58
N THR A 302 -6.94 -4.56 4.42
CA THR A 302 -6.05 -4.18 5.54
C THR A 302 -6.30 -2.75 6.05
N GLN A 303 -7.06 -1.94 5.29
CA GLN A 303 -7.40 -0.56 5.61
C GLN A 303 -8.83 -0.44 6.19
N PHE A 304 -9.41 -1.55 6.67
CA PHE A 304 -10.79 -1.63 7.18
C PHE A 304 -11.16 -0.52 8.18
N GLY A 305 -10.29 -0.20 9.13
CA GLY A 305 -10.54 0.81 10.15
C GLY A 305 -10.55 2.25 9.63
N ILE A 306 -9.90 2.48 8.49
CA ILE A 306 -9.92 3.78 7.80
C ILE A 306 -11.08 3.83 6.81
N ASN A 307 -11.33 2.71 6.12
CA ASN A 307 -12.40 2.55 5.12
C ASN A 307 -13.80 2.58 5.71
N CYS A 308 -13.92 2.07 6.93
CA CYS A 308 -15.14 2.07 7.71
C CYS A 308 -14.82 2.61 9.10
N PRO A 309 -14.67 3.95 9.24
CA PRO A 309 -14.50 4.57 10.54
C PRO A 309 -15.82 4.46 11.32
N GLU A 310 -15.76 4.79 12.60
CA GLU A 310 -16.95 4.85 13.44
C GLU A 310 -18.03 5.76 12.83
N MET A 311 -19.26 5.25 12.80
CA MET A 311 -20.43 5.97 12.32
C MET A 311 -20.92 6.98 13.37
N PRO A 312 -21.61 8.06 12.97
CA PRO A 312 -22.21 8.99 13.92
C PRO A 312 -23.11 8.26 14.94
N PRO A 313 -23.08 8.65 16.23
CA PRO A 313 -23.83 7.96 17.26
C PRO A 313 -25.34 8.03 17.00
N GLN A 314 -26.00 6.88 17.12
CA GLN A 314 -27.46 6.79 16.97
C GLN A 314 -28.23 7.26 18.18
N ILE A 315 -27.61 7.22 19.36
CA ILE A 315 -28.25 7.58 20.62
C ILE A 315 -27.72 8.94 21.05
N GLY A 316 -28.62 9.89 21.30
CA GLY A 316 -28.31 11.22 21.81
C GLY A 316 -27.90 11.22 23.30
N GLU A 317 -27.05 10.29 23.70
CA GLU A 317 -26.55 10.09 25.07
C GLU A 317 -25.02 9.95 25.02
N PRO A 318 -24.26 10.74 25.80
CA PRO A 318 -22.80 10.61 25.83
C PRO A 318 -22.37 9.22 26.31
N ALA A 319 -21.54 8.55 25.52
CA ALA A 319 -20.90 7.26 25.87
C ALA A 319 -19.38 7.27 25.73
N ARG A 320 -18.80 8.38 25.22
CA ARG A 320 -17.37 8.54 24.97
C ARG A 320 -16.72 9.53 25.93
N GLY A 321 -15.42 9.36 26.16
CA GLY A 321 -14.61 10.25 26.98
C GLY A 321 -15.03 10.29 28.45
N MET A 322 -14.95 11.49 29.06
CA MET A 322 -15.40 11.71 30.44
C MET A 322 -16.91 11.97 30.47
N ILE A 323 -17.64 11.18 31.24
CA ILE A 323 -19.10 11.26 31.40
C ILE A 323 -19.49 11.29 32.88
N ASP A 324 -20.60 11.96 33.22
CA ASP A 324 -21.01 12.14 34.62
C ASP A 324 -21.68 10.90 35.23
N LYS A 325 -22.18 9.99 34.39
CA LYS A 325 -22.87 8.76 34.78
C LYS A 325 -22.79 7.73 33.65
N LEU A 326 -22.88 6.45 34.00
CA LEU A 326 -22.99 5.39 32.99
C LEU A 326 -24.26 5.58 32.13
N PRO A 327 -24.19 5.38 30.80
CA PRO A 327 -25.34 5.50 29.91
C PRO A 327 -26.46 4.55 30.33
N GLY A 328 -27.70 5.03 30.36
CA GLY A 328 -28.86 4.26 30.81
C GLY A 328 -29.15 4.31 32.31
N CYS A 329 -28.59 5.30 33.02
CA CYS A 329 -28.75 5.49 34.47
C CYS A 329 -28.26 4.28 35.30
N ILE A 330 -27.34 3.51 34.75
CA ILE A 330 -26.85 2.28 35.34
C ILE A 330 -26.12 2.58 36.65
N ARG A 331 -26.43 1.79 37.69
CA ARG A 331 -25.73 1.84 38.97
C ARG A 331 -24.64 0.78 39.01
N ILE A 332 -23.52 1.11 39.64
CA ILE A 332 -22.52 0.10 39.96
C ILE A 332 -23.12 -0.84 41.01
N THR A 333 -23.13 -2.13 40.71
CA THR A 333 -23.61 -3.18 41.61
C THR A 333 -22.45 -4.04 42.06
N GLU A 334 -22.16 -3.99 43.36
CA GLU A 334 -21.12 -4.84 43.95
C GLU A 334 -21.54 -6.31 43.92
N GLY A 335 -20.55 -7.17 43.70
CA GLY A 335 -20.71 -8.59 44.00
C GLY A 335 -20.85 -8.86 45.50
N PRO A 336 -21.30 -10.05 45.91
CA PRO A 336 -21.51 -11.23 45.06
C PRO A 336 -22.95 -11.41 44.55
N GLY A 337 -23.89 -10.52 44.91
CA GLY A 337 -25.28 -10.59 44.46
C GLY A 337 -25.42 -10.28 42.97
N SER A 338 -26.32 -10.96 42.27
CA SER A 338 -26.61 -10.62 40.87
C SER A 338 -27.26 -9.23 40.77
N ALA A 339 -26.92 -8.49 39.72
CA ALA A 339 -27.57 -7.22 39.42
C ALA A 339 -29.05 -7.43 39.07
N THR A 340 -29.93 -6.63 39.66
CA THR A 340 -31.37 -6.68 39.42
C THR A 340 -31.75 -5.87 38.18
N ALA A 341 -32.97 -6.05 37.66
CA ALA A 341 -33.48 -5.22 36.58
C ALA A 341 -33.50 -3.72 36.95
N ALA A 342 -33.83 -3.40 38.21
CA ALA A 342 -33.86 -2.02 38.69
C ALA A 342 -32.48 -1.36 38.73
N ASP A 343 -31.39 -2.13 38.82
CA ASP A 343 -30.02 -1.61 38.76
C ASP A 343 -29.60 -1.22 37.34
N MET A 344 -30.31 -1.76 36.34
CA MET A 344 -30.02 -1.60 34.91
C MET A 344 -31.09 -0.78 34.16
N GLU A 345 -31.91 -0.02 34.90
CA GLU A 345 -33.01 0.76 34.34
C GLU A 345 -32.99 2.21 34.83
N CYS A 346 -33.31 3.14 33.93
CA CYS A 346 -33.56 4.52 34.30
C CYS A 346 -34.89 4.66 35.07
N PRO A 347 -34.96 5.60 36.02
CA PRO A 347 -36.25 6.05 36.57
C PRO A 347 -37.23 6.42 35.45
N ALA A 348 -38.51 6.09 35.62
CA ALA A 348 -39.53 6.31 34.59
C ALA A 348 -39.67 7.78 34.14
N ASN A 349 -39.29 8.73 35.01
CA ASN A 349 -39.30 10.17 34.76
C ASN A 349 -37.98 10.71 34.19
N ALA A 350 -36.95 9.89 34.03
CA ALA A 350 -35.68 10.32 33.45
C ALA A 350 -35.88 10.71 31.97
N PRO A 351 -35.30 11.84 31.51
CA PRO A 351 -35.34 12.21 30.10
C PRO A 351 -34.80 11.08 29.21
N ARG A 352 -35.54 10.72 28.16
CA ARG A 352 -35.12 9.70 27.20
C ARG A 352 -34.22 10.32 26.12
N PRO A 353 -33.04 9.75 25.87
CA PRO A 353 -32.21 10.13 24.72
C PRO A 353 -32.95 10.00 23.40
N SER A 354 -32.59 10.84 22.42
CA SER A 354 -33.07 10.69 21.05
C SER A 354 -32.49 9.43 20.39
N ILE A 355 -33.26 8.85 19.47
CA ILE A 355 -32.83 7.71 18.63
C ILE A 355 -32.82 8.17 17.17
N THR A 356 -31.68 8.08 16.53
CA THR A 356 -31.51 8.20 15.07
C THR A 356 -31.34 6.80 14.51
N ARG A 357 -32.29 6.32 13.70
CA ARG A 357 -32.23 4.97 13.13
C ARG A 357 -31.24 4.92 11.97
N THR A 358 -30.56 3.78 11.80
CA THR A 358 -29.84 3.51 10.55
C THR A 358 -30.83 3.53 9.39
N ILE A 359 -30.49 4.24 8.33
CA ILE A 359 -31.17 4.10 7.04
C ILE A 359 -30.52 2.91 6.33
N ASP A 360 -31.29 1.86 6.09
CA ASP A 360 -30.86 0.74 5.26
C ASP A 360 -30.58 1.27 3.84
N SER A 361 -29.35 1.11 3.38
CA SER A 361 -28.90 1.57 2.07
C SER A 361 -28.71 0.36 1.17
N THR A 362 -29.04 0.46 -0.12
CA THR A 362 -28.66 -0.61 -1.04
C THR A 362 -27.14 -0.59 -1.22
N PRO A 363 -26.42 -1.71 -0.96
CA PRO A 363 -24.97 -1.75 -1.08
C PRO A 363 -24.61 -1.52 -2.53
N LEU A 364 -23.87 -0.45 -2.80
CA LEU A 364 -23.25 -0.24 -4.10
C LEU A 364 -21.91 -0.98 -4.08
N PRO A 365 -21.66 -1.90 -5.03
CA PRO A 365 -20.40 -2.61 -5.08
C PRO A 365 -19.27 -1.60 -5.31
N THR A 366 -18.19 -1.70 -4.52
CA THR A 366 -16.97 -0.92 -4.77
C THR A 366 -16.56 -1.09 -6.22
N ALA A 367 -16.43 0.02 -6.93
CA ALA A 367 -16.09 0.00 -8.34
C ALA A 367 -14.62 -0.39 -8.50
N ASN A 368 -14.37 -1.40 -9.32
CA ASN A 368 -13.03 -1.88 -9.66
C ASN A 368 -12.86 -1.82 -11.18
N PRO A 369 -12.44 -0.67 -11.73
CA PRO A 369 -12.26 -0.53 -13.17
C PRO A 369 -11.09 -1.40 -13.67
N ALA A 370 -11.27 -2.04 -14.82
CA ALA A 370 -10.17 -2.71 -15.51
C ALA A 370 -9.19 -1.68 -16.11
N ILE A 371 -7.94 -2.07 -16.35
CA ILE A 371 -6.96 -1.21 -17.04
C ILE A 371 -7.51 -0.85 -18.44
N GLY A 372 -7.44 0.43 -18.80
CA GLY A 372 -8.00 0.99 -20.03
C GLY A 372 -9.51 1.26 -19.98
N GLN A 373 -10.20 0.88 -18.89
CA GLN A 373 -11.62 1.20 -18.73
C GLN A 373 -11.80 2.67 -18.38
N THR A 374 -12.72 3.35 -19.06
CA THR A 374 -13.15 4.71 -18.66
C THR A 374 -13.77 4.70 -17.27
N PHE A 375 -13.29 5.56 -16.38
CA PHE A 375 -13.75 5.65 -15.00
C PHE A 375 -13.68 7.09 -14.47
N GLY A 376 -14.73 7.52 -13.79
CA GLY A 376 -14.92 8.91 -13.38
C GLY A 376 -15.45 9.75 -14.54
N ASN A 377 -14.75 10.84 -14.86
CA ASN A 377 -15.08 11.72 -15.97
C ASN A 377 -14.93 11.02 -17.33
N ALA A 378 -15.65 11.53 -18.33
CA ALA A 378 -15.46 11.12 -19.72
C ALA A 378 -13.98 11.26 -20.13
N PHE A 379 -13.53 10.37 -21.02
CA PHE A 379 -12.15 10.31 -21.52
C PHE A 379 -11.09 10.02 -20.46
N ASN A 380 -11.43 9.66 -19.21
CA ASN A 380 -10.42 9.29 -18.23
C ASN A 380 -10.36 7.77 -18.10
N GLU A 381 -9.29 7.15 -18.60
CA GLU A 381 -9.07 5.72 -18.53
C GLU A 381 -8.24 5.33 -17.32
N TYR A 382 -8.62 4.27 -16.63
CA TYR A 382 -7.85 3.73 -15.52
C TYR A 382 -6.54 3.11 -16.01
N VAL A 383 -5.42 3.64 -15.53
CA VAL A 383 -4.07 3.16 -15.88
C VAL A 383 -3.67 1.99 -14.97
N GLY A 384 -4.04 2.04 -13.70
CA GLY A 384 -3.76 0.99 -12.73
C GLY A 384 -3.46 1.53 -11.33
N CYS A 385 -3.14 0.60 -10.41
CA CYS A 385 -2.65 0.91 -9.07
C CYS A 385 -1.12 0.86 -9.07
N GLY A 386 -0.49 2.03 -9.01
CA GLY A 386 0.97 2.15 -8.92
C GLY A 386 1.45 2.20 -7.47
N ASN A 387 2.64 1.70 -7.18
CA ASN A 387 3.29 2.00 -5.91
C ASN A 387 3.72 3.48 -5.86
N ASP A 388 3.46 4.12 -4.74
CA ASP A 388 3.97 5.44 -4.37
C ASP A 388 4.87 5.26 -3.14
N SER A 389 5.92 6.04 -2.93
CA SER A 389 6.77 5.93 -1.74
C SER A 389 6.87 7.25 -1.01
N THR A 390 6.21 7.35 0.15
CA THR A 390 6.31 8.53 1.01
C THR A 390 7.63 8.49 1.77
N GLY A 391 8.66 9.20 1.27
CA GLY A 391 9.97 9.30 1.91
C GLY A 391 11.18 9.22 0.96
N SER A 392 10.93 8.92 -0.32
CA SER A 392 11.90 8.94 -1.41
C SER A 392 11.36 9.89 -2.50
N PRO A 393 12.17 10.56 -3.32
CA PRO A 393 11.66 11.49 -4.35
C PRO A 393 10.94 10.81 -5.53
N LEU A 394 10.34 9.63 -5.33
CA LEU A 394 9.86 8.70 -6.33
C LEU A 394 8.34 8.47 -6.23
N ARG A 395 7.54 9.55 -6.24
CA ARG A 395 6.08 9.39 -6.35
C ARG A 395 5.68 8.86 -7.72
N THR A 396 4.52 8.18 -7.79
CA THR A 396 3.95 7.71 -9.07
C THR A 396 3.67 8.88 -10.01
N LEU A 397 3.09 9.96 -9.48
CA LEU A 397 2.86 11.25 -10.14
C LEU A 397 3.39 12.36 -9.22
N ASN A 398 4.16 13.33 -9.73
CA ASN A 398 4.86 14.28 -8.87
C ASN A 398 4.85 15.74 -9.36
N ALA A 399 4.26 16.05 -10.52
CA ALA A 399 4.33 17.40 -11.07
C ALA A 399 3.56 18.43 -10.23
N ILE A 400 2.36 18.11 -9.76
CA ILE A 400 1.62 18.95 -8.82
C ILE A 400 0.70 18.07 -7.97
N GLY A 401 0.48 18.47 -6.72
CA GLY A 401 -0.46 17.79 -5.84
C GLY A 401 -1.25 18.73 -4.95
N THR A 402 -2.39 18.25 -4.46
CA THR A 402 -3.25 18.94 -3.51
C THR A 402 -3.98 17.95 -2.61
N LYS A 403 -4.59 18.43 -1.52
CA LYS A 403 -5.49 17.65 -0.67
C LYS A 403 -6.93 18.12 -0.83
N ILE A 404 -7.85 17.20 -1.06
CA ILE A 404 -9.29 17.46 -1.21
C ILE A 404 -10.03 16.69 -0.12
N ALA A 405 -10.65 17.41 0.82
CA ALA A 405 -11.29 16.80 1.99
C ALA A 405 -12.42 15.82 1.62
N ASN A 406 -13.25 16.19 0.65
CA ASN A 406 -14.36 15.37 0.15
C ASN A 406 -14.00 14.74 -1.20
N MET A 407 -12.85 14.07 -1.29
CA MET A 407 -12.28 13.56 -2.55
C MET A 407 -13.24 12.61 -3.28
N THR A 408 -13.27 12.72 -4.61
CA THR A 408 -13.75 11.69 -5.54
C THR A 408 -12.72 11.58 -6.66
N VAL A 409 -12.76 10.50 -7.44
CA VAL A 409 -11.88 10.34 -8.61
C VAL A 409 -12.05 11.51 -9.58
N GLU A 410 -13.30 11.93 -9.85
CA GLU A 410 -13.63 13.04 -10.74
C GLU A 410 -13.04 14.36 -10.27
N LYS A 411 -13.08 14.65 -8.96
CA LYS A 411 -12.49 15.88 -8.41
C LYS A 411 -10.99 15.96 -8.65
N CYS A 412 -10.29 14.83 -8.57
CA CYS A 412 -8.86 14.81 -8.88
C CYS A 412 -8.61 14.96 -10.39
N GLN A 413 -9.38 14.26 -11.21
CA GLN A 413 -9.33 14.40 -12.68
C GLN A 413 -9.57 15.85 -13.11
N ASP A 414 -10.62 16.50 -12.59
CA ASP A 414 -10.95 17.91 -12.86
C ASP A 414 -9.82 18.84 -12.44
N PHE A 415 -9.22 18.61 -11.26
CA PHE A 415 -8.09 19.39 -10.79
C PHE A 415 -6.90 19.27 -11.76
N CYS A 416 -6.48 18.05 -12.13
CA CYS A 416 -5.36 17.85 -13.04
C CYS A 416 -5.62 18.40 -14.44
N ASN A 417 -6.83 18.18 -14.95
CA ASN A 417 -7.27 18.72 -16.24
C ASN A 417 -7.22 20.26 -16.26
N SER A 418 -7.68 20.91 -15.19
CA SER A 418 -7.63 22.38 -15.07
C SER A 418 -6.21 22.96 -15.03
N LYS A 419 -5.21 22.13 -14.74
CA LYS A 419 -3.79 22.47 -14.71
C LYS A 419 -3.03 22.04 -15.96
N GLY A 420 -3.71 21.43 -16.93
CA GLY A 420 -3.12 20.92 -18.16
C GLY A 420 -2.27 19.65 -17.98
N TYR A 421 -2.46 18.91 -16.89
CA TYR A 421 -1.82 17.61 -16.67
C TYR A 421 -2.77 16.48 -17.07
N ARG A 422 -2.33 15.64 -18.01
CA ARG A 422 -3.15 14.55 -18.58
C ARG A 422 -3.39 13.41 -17.61
N LEU A 423 -2.45 13.17 -16.69
CA LEU A 423 -2.57 12.14 -15.67
C LEU A 423 -3.08 12.73 -14.37
N SER A 424 -3.99 12.00 -13.74
CA SER A 424 -4.45 12.23 -12.39
C SER A 424 -4.27 10.98 -11.55
N GLY A 425 -4.01 11.16 -10.27
CA GLY A 425 -3.79 10.05 -9.36
C GLY A 425 -4.27 10.37 -7.96
N VAL A 426 -5.04 9.46 -7.39
CA VAL A 426 -5.61 9.59 -6.05
C VAL A 426 -4.87 8.68 -5.08
N GLU A 427 -4.49 9.24 -3.93
CA GLU A 427 -3.76 8.54 -2.88
C GLU A 427 -4.24 8.92 -1.48
N TYR A 428 -4.08 8.01 -0.53
CA TYR A 428 -4.30 8.25 0.89
C TYR A 428 -5.65 8.94 1.19
N ARG A 429 -6.69 8.51 0.47
CA ARG A 429 -8.09 8.99 0.49
C ARG A 429 -8.34 10.40 0.01
N SER A 430 -7.38 11.30 0.17
CA SER A 430 -7.61 12.74 0.06
C SER A 430 -6.53 13.46 -0.73
N GLU A 431 -5.46 12.78 -1.13
CA GLU A 431 -4.41 13.37 -1.94
C GLU A 431 -4.73 13.18 -3.42
N CYS A 432 -4.54 14.24 -4.18
CA CYS A 432 -4.62 14.25 -5.64
C CYS A 432 -3.29 14.70 -6.20
N TRP A 433 -2.77 13.94 -7.15
CA TRP A 433 -1.49 14.15 -7.81
C TRP A 433 -1.68 14.17 -9.32
N CYS A 434 -0.92 15.00 -10.00
CA CYS A 434 -1.02 15.16 -11.44
C CYS A 434 0.36 15.08 -12.09
N ASP A 435 0.40 14.59 -13.31
CA ASP A 435 1.61 14.58 -14.13
C ASP A 435 1.24 14.53 -15.62
N LEU A 436 2.23 14.75 -16.49
CA LEU A 436 2.10 14.47 -17.93
C LEU A 436 2.50 13.03 -18.26
N SER A 437 3.27 12.39 -17.38
CA SER A 437 3.68 11.00 -17.56
C SER A 437 3.94 10.33 -16.21
N VAL A 438 3.62 9.05 -16.14
CA VAL A 438 3.89 8.23 -14.96
C VAL A 438 5.39 8.17 -14.72
N ASN A 439 5.81 8.23 -13.45
CA ASN A 439 7.21 8.01 -13.09
C ASN A 439 7.67 6.62 -13.59
N PRO A 440 8.73 6.51 -14.41
CA PRO A 440 9.19 5.23 -14.94
C PRO A 440 9.65 4.21 -13.88
N THR A 441 9.89 4.61 -12.63
CA THR A 441 10.17 3.70 -11.51
C THR A 441 8.91 3.17 -10.84
N ALA A 442 7.73 3.72 -11.16
CA ALA A 442 6.46 3.24 -10.65
C ALA A 442 6.12 1.88 -11.27
N GLN A 443 5.80 0.94 -10.41
CA GLN A 443 5.48 -0.43 -10.74
C GLN A 443 3.97 -0.65 -10.59
N PHE A 444 3.36 -1.07 -11.67
CA PHE A 444 1.94 -1.43 -11.76
C PHE A 444 1.87 -2.95 -11.82
N TYR A 445 2.06 -3.62 -10.67
CA TYR A 445 2.09 -5.07 -10.61
C TYR A 445 0.69 -5.68 -10.74
N ALA A 446 0.59 -6.85 -11.40
CA ALA A 446 -0.64 -7.64 -11.44
C ALA A 446 -1.14 -8.14 -10.04
N GLY A 447 -0.29 -8.09 -9.00
CA GLY A 447 -0.63 -8.46 -7.62
C GLY A 447 -0.87 -7.29 -6.67
N VAL A 448 -0.57 -6.05 -7.09
CA VAL A 448 -0.98 -4.83 -6.39
C VAL A 448 -2.34 -4.46 -6.95
N ASN A 449 -3.37 -4.89 -6.25
CA ASN A 449 -4.74 -4.71 -6.68
C ASN A 449 -5.50 -3.87 -5.62
N MET A 450 -6.76 -3.62 -5.91
CA MET A 450 -7.65 -2.84 -5.05
C MET A 450 -7.96 -3.51 -3.70
N SER A 451 -7.42 -4.71 -3.41
CA SER A 451 -7.51 -5.35 -2.07
C SER A 451 -6.21 -5.27 -1.26
N THR A 452 -5.04 -5.12 -1.88
CA THR A 452 -3.73 -5.13 -1.17
C THR A 452 -3.01 -3.78 -1.09
N GLY A 453 -3.28 -2.86 -2.03
CA GLY A 453 -2.62 -1.54 -2.08
C GLY A 453 -3.62 -0.39 -2.17
N CYS A 454 -4.20 -0.20 -3.35
CA CYS A 454 -5.18 0.86 -3.62
C CYS A 454 -6.58 0.53 -3.10
N SER A 455 -6.69 0.27 -1.81
CA SER A 455 -7.91 -0.25 -1.17
C SER A 455 -8.68 0.79 -0.36
N MET A 456 -8.19 2.04 -0.28
CA MET A 456 -8.82 3.07 0.52
C MET A 456 -10.01 3.72 -0.20
N THR A 457 -11.18 3.79 0.41
CA THR A 457 -12.36 4.43 -0.21
C THR A 457 -12.26 5.95 -0.22
N CYS A 458 -12.80 6.58 -1.25
CA CYS A 458 -12.88 8.03 -1.36
C CYS A 458 -13.93 8.60 -0.38
N PRO A 459 -13.62 9.63 0.43
CA PRO A 459 -14.57 10.21 1.38
C PRO A 459 -15.82 10.81 0.73
N GLY A 460 -15.71 11.32 -0.51
CA GLY A 460 -16.84 11.90 -1.23
C GLY A 460 -17.64 10.93 -2.09
N ASN A 461 -17.13 9.72 -2.29
CA ASN A 461 -17.86 8.64 -2.94
C ASN A 461 -17.29 7.29 -2.47
N PRO A 462 -17.91 6.62 -1.48
CA PRO A 462 -17.37 5.41 -0.87
C PRO A 462 -17.34 4.19 -1.81
N VAL A 463 -17.97 4.30 -2.99
CA VAL A 463 -17.91 3.28 -4.05
C VAL A 463 -16.59 3.35 -4.83
N GLN A 464 -15.92 4.50 -4.82
CA GLN A 464 -14.65 4.71 -5.49
C GLN A 464 -13.48 4.46 -4.53
N LEU A 465 -12.34 4.03 -5.06
CA LEU A 465 -11.09 3.93 -4.31
C LEU A 465 -10.16 5.10 -4.65
N CYS A 466 -9.53 5.62 -3.60
CA CYS A 466 -8.65 6.78 -3.60
C CYS A 466 -7.26 6.39 -3.08
N GLY A 467 -6.67 5.36 -3.72
CA GLY A 467 -5.33 4.84 -3.45
C GLY A 467 -5.21 4.09 -2.13
N GLY A 468 -4.02 4.17 -1.53
CA GLY A 468 -3.65 3.47 -0.30
C GLY A 468 -2.43 4.10 0.35
N PRO A 469 -1.97 3.59 1.50
CA PRO A 469 -0.66 3.97 2.02
C PRO A 469 0.41 3.50 1.03
N ASN A 470 1.14 4.43 0.40
CA ASN A 470 2.18 4.11 -0.60
C ASN A 470 1.63 3.49 -1.90
N TYR A 471 0.39 3.79 -2.27
CA TYR A 471 -0.22 3.29 -3.50
C TYR A 471 -1.19 4.31 -4.10
N MET A 472 -1.11 4.53 -5.42
CA MET A 472 -1.89 5.52 -6.14
C MET A 472 -2.72 4.87 -7.26
N ASN A 473 -4.03 5.12 -7.29
CA ASN A 473 -4.83 4.81 -8.48
C ASN A 473 -4.60 5.90 -9.52
N VAL A 474 -4.10 5.54 -10.69
CA VAL A 474 -3.75 6.49 -11.77
C VAL A 474 -4.76 6.42 -12.91
N TYR A 475 -5.11 7.58 -13.46
CA TYR A 475 -6.02 7.75 -14.59
C TYR A 475 -5.37 8.63 -15.66
N ASN A 476 -5.66 8.33 -16.93
CA ASN A 476 -5.14 9.04 -18.10
C ASN A 476 -6.28 9.68 -18.87
N ASN A 477 -6.23 10.99 -19.09
CA ASN A 477 -7.16 11.69 -19.95
C ASN A 477 -6.83 11.43 -21.43
N THR A 478 -7.66 10.68 -22.14
CA THR A 478 -7.52 10.30 -23.55
C THR A 478 -8.26 11.23 -24.51
N ASP A 479 -8.77 12.39 -24.05
CA ASP A 479 -9.42 13.37 -24.92
C ASP A 479 -8.42 13.87 -25.99
N PRO A 480 -8.72 13.71 -27.29
CA PRO A 480 -7.87 14.20 -28.37
C PRO A 480 -7.75 15.72 -28.40
N ASN A 481 -8.66 16.45 -27.77
CA ASN A 481 -8.64 17.91 -27.67
C ASN A 481 -7.95 18.41 -26.38
N PHE A 482 -7.43 17.51 -25.55
CA PHE A 482 -6.73 17.90 -24.34
C PHE A 482 -5.48 18.73 -24.67
N VAL A 483 -5.42 19.94 -24.11
CA VAL A 483 -4.26 20.84 -24.26
C VAL A 483 -3.34 20.65 -23.06
N GLU A 484 -2.20 20.01 -23.30
CA GLU A 484 -1.17 19.82 -22.28
C GLU A 484 -0.52 21.15 -21.88
N THR A 485 -0.17 21.25 -20.60
CA THR A 485 0.61 22.38 -20.10
C THR A 485 2.04 22.34 -20.62
N ASN A 486 2.60 23.51 -20.92
CA ASN A 486 4.03 23.65 -21.22
C ASN A 486 4.88 23.78 -19.94
N ASN A 487 4.26 23.72 -18.75
CA ASN A 487 4.93 23.86 -17.46
C ASN A 487 5.62 22.55 -17.04
N THR A 488 6.91 22.45 -17.33
CA THR A 488 7.80 21.36 -16.92
C THR A 488 8.59 21.67 -15.65
N ASP A 489 8.44 22.86 -15.06
CA ASP A 489 9.33 23.37 -14.00
C ASP A 489 9.15 22.66 -12.65
N ASN A 490 8.01 21.96 -12.45
CA ASN A 490 7.71 21.28 -11.19
C ASN A 490 8.06 19.78 -11.18
N SER A 491 8.55 19.19 -12.28
CA SER A 491 9.06 17.83 -12.25
C SER A 491 10.49 17.81 -11.72
N ASN A 492 10.67 18.00 -10.41
CA ASN A 492 11.87 17.59 -9.68
C ASN A 492 11.92 16.06 -9.70
N TYR A 493 12.23 15.52 -10.87
CA TYR A 493 12.40 14.11 -11.12
C TYR A 493 13.70 13.67 -10.46
N GLN A 494 13.78 12.45 -9.97
CA GLN A 494 15.00 11.85 -9.43
C GLN A 494 15.04 10.44 -10.00
N LEU A 495 15.45 10.31 -11.26
CA LEU A 495 15.54 9.00 -11.88
C LEU A 495 16.70 8.23 -11.24
N THR A 496 16.42 7.12 -10.55
CA THR A 496 17.37 6.02 -10.52
C THR A 496 17.36 5.36 -11.90
N VAL A 497 18.24 5.83 -12.79
CA VAL A 497 18.63 5.09 -14.00
C VAL A 497 19.46 3.87 -13.56
N PRO A 498 19.29 2.70 -14.22
CA PRO A 498 18.65 2.57 -15.53
C PRO A 498 17.30 1.88 -15.46
N VAL A 499 16.25 2.67 -15.70
CA VAL A 499 15.04 2.15 -16.33
C VAL A 499 15.44 1.56 -17.67
N ALA A 500 14.92 0.38 -17.93
CA ALA A 500 15.21 -0.47 -19.08
C ALA A 500 14.52 0.02 -20.37
N PRO A 501 14.88 1.20 -20.90
CA PRO A 501 15.13 1.20 -22.34
C PRO A 501 16.46 1.81 -22.75
N TYR A 502 17.32 2.26 -21.81
CA TYR A 502 18.65 2.73 -22.21
C TYR A 502 19.48 1.51 -22.61
N GLY A 503 19.58 1.32 -23.93
CA GLY A 503 20.20 0.16 -24.55
C GLY A 503 21.61 -0.10 -24.03
N SER A 504 22.18 -1.24 -24.44
CA SER A 504 23.54 -1.68 -24.06
C SER A 504 24.68 -0.73 -24.46
N ASN A 505 24.38 0.49 -24.90
CA ASN A 505 25.30 1.57 -25.18
C ASN A 505 25.31 2.73 -24.16
N TYR A 506 24.47 2.75 -23.12
CA TYR A 506 24.55 3.82 -22.11
C TYR A 506 25.88 3.78 -21.33
N GLN A 507 26.55 4.93 -21.22
CA GLN A 507 27.89 5.05 -20.62
C GLN A 507 27.88 5.61 -19.19
N GLY A 508 26.86 6.40 -18.84
CA GLY A 508 26.67 6.89 -17.47
C GLY A 508 26.19 8.33 -17.36
N CYS A 509 26.03 8.77 -16.11
CA CYS A 509 25.70 10.16 -15.75
C CYS A 509 26.96 10.85 -15.25
N TYR A 510 27.30 12.00 -15.83
CA TYR A 510 28.54 12.72 -15.53
C TYR A 510 28.24 14.14 -15.05
N ALA A 511 28.96 14.60 -14.02
CA ALA A 511 29.06 16.01 -13.71
C ALA A 511 29.99 16.72 -14.70
N GLU A 512 29.56 17.88 -15.20
CA GLU A 512 30.40 18.77 -15.99
C GLU A 512 31.59 19.29 -15.18
N GLY A 513 32.69 19.60 -15.87
CA GLY A 513 33.91 20.10 -15.24
C GLY A 513 33.79 21.56 -14.80
N ARG A 514 34.65 21.99 -13.86
CA ARG A 514 34.79 23.42 -13.51
C ARG A 514 35.33 24.26 -14.68
N SER A 515 36.06 23.61 -15.58
CA SER A 515 36.55 24.15 -16.84
C SER A 515 36.63 23.01 -17.87
N GLY A 516 35.78 23.05 -18.89
CA GLY A 516 35.69 22.03 -19.95
C GLY A 516 34.44 21.16 -19.88
N ARG A 517 34.11 20.50 -21.00
CA ARG A 517 32.91 19.66 -21.17
C ARG A 517 33.23 18.17 -21.07
N VAL A 518 32.30 17.37 -20.55
CA VAL A 518 32.36 15.89 -20.63
C VAL A 518 32.48 15.44 -22.08
N LEU A 519 31.62 16.00 -22.96
CA LEU A 519 31.67 15.81 -24.40
C LEU A 519 31.99 17.16 -25.06
N ALA A 520 33.23 17.34 -25.50
CA ALA A 520 33.76 18.64 -25.94
C ALA A 520 33.78 18.84 -27.48
N GLY A 521 33.08 17.99 -28.24
CA GLY A 521 32.96 18.12 -29.70
C GLY A 521 31.82 19.07 -30.08
N MET A 522 30.98 18.65 -31.04
CA MET A 522 29.84 19.47 -31.49
C MET A 522 28.72 19.48 -30.44
N SER A 523 27.90 20.54 -30.46
CA SER A 523 26.71 20.63 -29.62
C SER A 523 25.58 21.38 -30.32
N LYS A 524 24.34 21.19 -29.84
CA LYS A 524 23.15 21.96 -30.22
C LYS A 524 22.17 22.07 -29.05
N ALA A 525 21.29 23.06 -29.11
CA ALA A 525 20.13 23.17 -28.23
C ALA A 525 18.84 23.10 -29.06
N ASP A 526 17.81 22.41 -28.57
CA ASP A 526 16.52 22.21 -29.22
C ASP A 526 15.42 22.02 -28.15
N ASP A 527 14.31 22.77 -28.26
CA ASP A 527 13.17 22.60 -27.35
C ASP A 527 12.34 21.33 -27.63
N LYS A 528 12.67 20.59 -28.70
CA LYS A 528 12.14 19.26 -28.99
C LYS A 528 13.20 18.16 -28.81
N MET A 529 14.17 18.39 -27.90
CA MET A 529 15.24 17.41 -27.64
C MET A 529 14.68 16.06 -27.16
N SER A 530 15.20 14.99 -27.74
CA SER A 530 15.08 13.59 -27.30
C SER A 530 16.45 12.90 -27.41
N VAL A 531 16.65 11.79 -26.71
CA VAL A 531 17.84 10.94 -26.80
C VAL A 531 18.06 10.49 -28.25
N SER A 532 17.01 10.08 -28.95
CA SER A 532 17.07 9.69 -30.37
C SER A 532 17.45 10.85 -31.30
N SER A 533 16.92 12.05 -31.07
CA SER A 533 17.26 13.24 -31.86
C SER A 533 18.71 13.71 -31.62
N CYS A 534 19.26 13.44 -30.43
CA CYS A 534 20.65 13.72 -30.12
C CYS A 534 21.60 12.68 -30.74
N ALA A 535 21.23 11.39 -30.67
CA ALA A 535 21.97 10.32 -31.33
C ALA A 535 22.11 10.57 -32.84
N ALA A 536 21.01 10.92 -33.53
CA ALA A 536 21.02 11.23 -34.96
C ALA A 536 21.92 12.44 -35.29
N TYR A 537 21.92 13.47 -34.44
CA TYR A 537 22.81 14.63 -34.62
C TYR A 537 24.29 14.28 -34.46
N CYS A 538 24.61 13.34 -33.57
CA CYS A 538 25.96 12.91 -33.26
C CYS A 538 26.41 11.66 -34.03
N GLN A 539 25.79 11.34 -35.18
CA GLN A 539 26.07 10.10 -35.92
C GLN A 539 27.56 9.89 -36.29
N ASP A 540 28.31 10.98 -36.51
CA ASP A 540 29.74 10.96 -36.85
C ASP A 540 30.66 10.87 -35.62
N TYR A 541 30.11 10.77 -34.41
CA TYR A 541 30.85 10.76 -33.15
C TYR A 541 30.62 9.47 -32.36
N LYS A 542 31.65 9.02 -31.64
CA LYS A 542 31.59 7.82 -30.81
C LYS A 542 30.60 7.94 -29.65
N TYR A 543 30.45 9.13 -29.08
CA TYR A 543 29.57 9.39 -27.95
C TYR A 543 28.65 10.56 -28.22
N TYR A 544 27.44 10.45 -27.70
CA TYR A 544 26.46 11.52 -27.64
C TYR A 544 25.91 11.64 -26.23
N GLY A 545 25.48 12.84 -25.86
CA GLY A 545 24.94 13.08 -24.54
C GLY A 545 24.01 14.26 -24.48
N THR A 546 23.09 14.20 -23.52
CA THR A 546 21.99 15.16 -23.37
C THR A 546 22.08 15.87 -22.03
N GLU A 547 21.87 17.18 -22.02
CA GLU A 547 21.94 18.05 -20.83
C GLU A 547 20.74 19.01 -20.77
N PHE A 548 20.37 19.43 -19.56
CA PHE A 548 19.40 20.48 -19.28
C PHE A 548 18.02 20.32 -19.96
N GLY A 549 17.61 19.09 -20.28
CA GLY A 549 16.33 18.80 -20.95
C GLY A 549 16.30 19.15 -22.44
N SER A 550 17.19 20.03 -22.92
CA SER A 550 17.11 20.64 -24.26
C SER A 550 18.44 20.71 -25.00
N GLN A 551 19.54 20.18 -24.46
CA GLN A 551 20.87 20.30 -25.07
C GLN A 551 21.43 18.94 -25.45
N CYS A 552 22.21 18.91 -26.53
CA CYS A 552 22.88 17.73 -27.06
C CYS A 552 24.36 18.03 -27.33
N PHE A 553 25.23 17.09 -26.98
CA PHE A 553 26.68 17.17 -27.12
C PHE A 553 27.24 15.89 -27.73
N CYS A 554 28.26 16.03 -28.55
CA CYS A 554 28.93 14.93 -29.26
C CYS A 554 30.42 14.92 -28.93
N SER A 555 31.07 13.75 -28.86
CA SER A 555 32.53 13.64 -28.74
C SER A 555 32.99 12.23 -29.09
N ASN A 556 34.25 12.07 -29.50
CA ASN A 556 34.87 10.74 -29.63
C ASN A 556 35.50 10.25 -28.32
N VAL A 557 35.58 11.13 -27.32
CA VAL A 557 36.19 10.88 -26.01
C VAL A 557 35.27 11.40 -24.91
N ILE A 558 35.10 10.61 -23.86
CA ILE A 558 34.55 11.10 -22.59
C ILE A 558 35.72 11.71 -21.81
N SER A 559 35.74 13.04 -21.68
CA SER A 559 36.82 13.76 -21.00
C SER A 559 36.96 13.32 -19.54
N SER A 560 38.19 13.32 -19.03
CA SER A 560 38.50 13.06 -17.61
C SER A 560 39.37 14.18 -17.02
N GLY A 561 39.27 14.42 -15.71
CA GLY A 561 39.95 15.53 -15.02
C GLY A 561 39.07 16.78 -14.83
N ASN A 562 39.63 17.87 -14.30
CA ASN A 562 38.97 19.18 -14.08
C ASN A 562 37.61 19.15 -13.35
N GLY A 563 37.40 18.16 -12.49
CA GLY A 563 36.15 18.00 -11.74
C GLY A 563 35.06 17.21 -12.45
N ILE A 564 35.31 16.70 -13.67
CA ILE A 564 34.42 15.74 -14.34
C ILE A 564 34.41 14.45 -13.52
N ARG A 565 33.21 14.02 -13.12
CA ARG A 565 33.00 12.85 -12.27
C ARG A 565 31.82 12.04 -12.79
N ARG A 566 32.01 10.73 -12.89
CA ARG A 566 30.91 9.79 -13.10
C ARG A 566 30.12 9.68 -11.79
N LEU A 567 28.84 10.06 -11.82
CA LEU A 567 27.99 10.21 -10.64
C LEU A 567 27.27 8.93 -10.25
N ASP A 568 27.01 8.04 -11.22
CA ASP A 568 26.29 6.78 -11.08
C ASP A 568 27.13 5.64 -10.46
N THR A 569 28.42 5.88 -10.22
CA THR A 569 29.34 4.91 -9.60
C THR A 569 29.84 5.32 -8.21
N LEU A 570 29.27 6.38 -7.62
CA LEU A 570 29.66 6.85 -6.28
C LEU A 570 29.01 5.98 -5.17
N PRO A 571 29.62 5.89 -3.96
CA PRO A 571 29.08 5.10 -2.84
C PRO A 571 27.67 5.53 -2.40
N GLU A 572 27.37 6.81 -2.58
CA GLU A 572 26.02 7.38 -2.54
C GLU A 572 25.76 7.97 -3.94
N PRO A 573 25.26 7.17 -4.88
CA PRO A 573 25.17 7.58 -6.26
C PRO A 573 24.23 8.78 -6.39
N ARG A 574 24.75 9.88 -6.96
CA ARG A 574 24.00 11.12 -7.16
C ARG A 574 23.22 11.05 -8.47
N TYR A 575 22.36 10.05 -8.60
CA TYR A 575 21.43 9.94 -9.73
C TYR A 575 20.52 11.18 -9.86
N SER A 576 20.41 11.91 -8.75
CA SER A 576 19.70 13.17 -8.56
C SER A 576 20.07 14.35 -9.44
N SER A 577 21.06 14.20 -10.33
CA SER A 577 21.54 15.31 -11.14
C SER A 577 21.23 15.13 -12.64
N CYS A 578 21.19 13.89 -13.17
CA CYS A 578 20.89 13.62 -14.59
C CYS A 578 19.44 13.14 -14.81
N ASN A 579 18.49 13.97 -14.40
CA ASN A 579 17.09 13.64 -14.21
C ASN A 579 16.14 14.64 -14.88
N TYR A 580 16.62 15.57 -15.69
CA TYR A 580 15.73 16.47 -16.43
C TYR A 580 15.05 15.66 -17.53
N ARG A 581 13.74 15.80 -17.68
CA ARG A 581 13.03 15.18 -18.80
C ARG A 581 13.47 15.84 -20.11
N CYS A 582 13.57 15.05 -21.16
CA CYS A 582 13.76 15.57 -22.50
C CYS A 582 12.54 16.39 -22.94
N LYS A 583 12.73 17.64 -23.37
CA LYS A 583 11.61 18.54 -23.74
C LYS A 583 10.81 18.05 -24.95
N GLY A 584 11.40 17.24 -25.83
CA GLY A 584 10.74 16.62 -26.97
C GLY A 584 10.21 15.21 -26.73
N ASN A 585 10.56 14.57 -25.61
CA ASN A 585 10.01 13.28 -25.21
C ASN A 585 10.07 13.14 -23.68
N PHE A 586 8.95 13.42 -23.01
CA PHE A 586 8.90 13.42 -21.54
C PHE A 586 9.15 12.05 -20.90
N SER A 587 9.12 10.97 -21.67
CA SER A 587 9.45 9.60 -21.21
C SER A 587 10.96 9.32 -21.13
N GLU A 588 11.81 10.25 -21.59
CA GLU A 588 13.27 10.12 -21.62
C GLU A 588 13.96 11.12 -20.69
N VAL A 589 15.22 10.86 -20.30
CA VAL A 589 16.07 11.84 -19.58
C VAL A 589 17.11 12.49 -20.45
N CYS A 590 17.30 13.77 -20.17
CA CYS A 590 18.19 14.68 -20.86
C CYS A 590 19.09 15.45 -19.88
N GLY A 591 19.86 14.73 -19.05
CA GLY A 591 20.87 15.30 -18.14
C GLY A 591 20.25 16.14 -17.03
N GLY A 592 20.89 17.24 -16.64
CA GLY A 592 20.34 18.22 -15.71
C GLY A 592 21.27 19.42 -15.55
N SER A 593 21.08 20.23 -14.51
CA SER A 593 21.92 21.43 -14.31
C SER A 593 23.39 21.06 -14.06
N GLY A 594 24.24 21.26 -15.08
CA GLY A 594 25.68 20.96 -15.03
C GLY A 594 25.99 19.47 -15.02
N THR A 595 25.08 18.62 -15.50
CA THR A 595 25.31 17.18 -15.61
C THR A 595 24.68 16.59 -16.87
N ILE A 596 25.30 15.56 -17.42
CA ILE A 596 25.00 15.02 -18.75
C ILE A 596 24.83 13.50 -18.69
N ASN A 597 23.78 13.00 -19.32
CA ASN A 597 23.65 11.57 -19.63
C ASN A 597 24.44 11.28 -20.92
N VAL A 598 25.26 10.22 -20.95
CA VAL A 598 26.12 9.89 -22.08
C VAL A 598 25.84 8.47 -22.59
N TRP A 599 25.77 8.31 -23.90
CA TRP A 599 25.65 7.03 -24.61
C TRP A 599 26.74 6.88 -25.66
N GLU A 600 27.07 5.64 -25.99
CA GLU A 600 27.91 5.26 -27.11
C GLU A 600 27.06 5.11 -28.37
N ASN A 601 27.56 5.63 -29.48
CA ASN A 601 26.98 5.41 -30.78
C ASN A 601 27.52 4.09 -31.34
N LYS A 602 26.67 3.07 -31.40
CA LYS A 602 27.07 1.72 -31.85
C LYS A 602 27.38 1.66 -33.35
N ASP A 603 26.89 2.63 -34.11
CA ASP A 603 27.09 2.71 -35.55
C ASP A 603 28.30 3.58 -35.91
N TYR A 604 29.04 4.08 -34.90
CA TYR A 604 30.25 4.87 -35.11
C TYR A 604 31.38 4.05 -35.75
N ILE A 605 31.91 4.55 -36.85
CA ILE A 605 33.09 3.98 -37.54
C ILE A 605 34.34 4.78 -37.12
N PRO A 606 35.33 4.17 -36.46
CA PRO A 606 36.55 4.85 -36.05
C PRO A 606 37.32 5.44 -37.24
N VAL A 607 37.79 6.67 -37.10
CA VAL A 607 38.70 7.28 -38.08
C VAL A 607 40.04 6.56 -38.02
N VAL A 608 40.43 5.96 -39.13
CA VAL A 608 41.73 5.31 -39.29
C VAL A 608 42.62 6.13 -40.21
N VAL A 609 43.89 6.29 -39.82
CA VAL A 609 44.89 6.87 -40.72
C VAL A 609 45.22 5.82 -41.77
N GLN A 610 44.81 6.08 -43.02
CA GLN A 610 45.15 5.25 -44.16
C GLN A 610 46.67 5.23 -44.33
N GLN A 611 47.29 4.06 -44.12
CA GLN A 611 48.76 3.92 -44.09
C GLN A 611 49.40 4.13 -45.47
N SER A 612 48.62 3.96 -46.53
CA SER A 612 49.05 4.17 -47.91
C SER A 612 47.89 4.63 -48.79
N ALA A 613 48.09 5.72 -49.52
CA ALA A 613 47.23 6.17 -50.60
C ALA A 613 48.09 6.18 -51.87
N GLY A 614 47.82 5.27 -52.80
CA GLY A 614 48.67 5.04 -53.97
C GLY A 614 50.15 4.84 -53.61
N ASN A 615 51.03 5.70 -54.13
CA ASN A 615 52.48 5.65 -53.89
C ASN A 615 52.93 6.41 -52.63
N TYR A 616 52.03 7.09 -51.94
CA TYR A 616 52.33 7.85 -50.74
C TYR A 616 52.13 6.97 -49.51
N LYS A 617 53.06 7.08 -48.57
CA LYS A 617 52.97 6.43 -47.26
C LYS A 617 52.66 7.48 -46.21
N ALA A 618 51.73 7.15 -45.31
CA ALA A 618 51.45 7.99 -44.16
C ALA A 618 52.72 8.17 -43.33
N LYS A 619 53.02 9.41 -42.97
CA LYS A 619 54.18 9.74 -42.15
C LYS A 619 53.75 9.92 -40.69
N GLN A 620 53.29 11.11 -40.34
CA GLN A 620 52.74 11.49 -39.04
C GLN A 620 51.75 12.64 -39.26
N CYS A 621 50.91 12.93 -38.27
CA CYS A 621 50.07 14.11 -38.31
C CYS A 621 50.94 15.35 -38.07
N LEU A 622 50.55 16.45 -38.69
CA LEU A 622 51.32 17.68 -38.69
C LEU A 622 50.41 18.79 -38.17
N THR A 623 50.90 19.61 -37.24
CA THR A 623 50.16 20.83 -36.88
C THR A 623 50.17 21.79 -38.06
N ASP A 624 49.04 22.46 -38.33
CA ASP A 624 48.96 23.58 -39.26
C ASP A 624 48.66 24.87 -38.47
N PRO A 625 49.68 25.66 -38.11
CA PRO A 625 49.48 26.80 -37.20
C PRO A 625 48.77 27.99 -37.86
N GLY A 626 48.70 28.06 -39.19
CA GLY A 626 48.05 29.12 -39.97
C GLY A 626 48.70 30.52 -39.89
N ILE A 627 49.27 30.90 -38.74
CA ILE A 627 49.79 32.25 -38.44
C ILE A 627 51.03 32.65 -39.24
N ASN A 628 51.87 31.68 -39.63
CA ASN A 628 53.08 31.88 -40.43
C ASN A 628 53.00 31.15 -41.79
N GLY A 629 51.77 30.99 -42.29
CA GLY A 629 51.46 30.18 -43.47
C GLY A 629 51.23 28.72 -43.14
N ARG A 630 50.65 28.00 -44.12
CA ARG A 630 50.27 26.58 -43.98
C ARG A 630 51.48 25.67 -43.91
N ALA A 631 51.29 24.47 -43.37
CA ALA A 631 52.35 23.47 -43.30
C ALA A 631 52.75 22.95 -44.69
N LEU A 632 51.78 22.88 -45.62
CA LEU A 632 51.95 22.55 -47.04
C LEU A 632 51.51 23.76 -47.89
N GLN A 633 52.46 24.38 -48.59
CA GLN A 633 52.26 25.67 -49.26
C GLN A 633 52.23 25.60 -50.80
N GLY A 634 52.13 24.39 -51.37
CA GLY A 634 52.03 24.19 -52.82
C GLY A 634 50.61 24.34 -53.34
N ALA A 635 50.12 23.35 -54.08
CA ALA A 635 48.75 23.35 -54.58
C ALA A 635 47.74 22.94 -53.51
N ALA A 636 46.49 23.40 -53.62
CA ALA A 636 45.39 22.98 -52.76
C ALA A 636 44.09 22.84 -53.56
N THR A 637 43.17 22.01 -53.07
CA THR A 637 41.81 21.86 -53.59
C THR A 637 40.85 21.45 -52.47
N ALA A 638 39.54 21.57 -52.70
CA ALA A 638 38.52 21.06 -51.79
C ALA A 638 37.41 20.36 -52.58
N ALA A 639 36.88 19.27 -52.03
CA ALA A 639 35.78 18.51 -52.64
C ALA A 639 34.85 17.95 -51.55
N ASP A 640 33.54 18.00 -51.79
CA ASP A 640 32.54 17.47 -50.85
C ASP A 640 32.59 15.94 -50.73
N ASP A 641 33.28 15.28 -51.66
CA ASP A 641 33.52 13.84 -51.67
C ASP A 641 35.02 13.51 -51.58
N MET A 642 35.81 14.37 -50.92
CA MET A 642 37.26 14.22 -50.74
C MET A 642 37.60 12.87 -50.08
N THR A 643 38.60 12.19 -50.63
CA THR A 643 39.20 10.97 -50.08
C THR A 643 40.73 11.09 -50.10
N PRO A 644 41.47 10.30 -49.31
CA PRO A 644 42.92 10.26 -49.40
C PRO A 644 43.43 9.97 -50.81
N ASP A 645 42.77 9.06 -51.53
CA ASP A 645 43.14 8.71 -52.91
C ASP A 645 42.86 9.86 -53.90
N LYS A 646 41.81 10.67 -53.69
CA LYS A 646 41.56 11.87 -54.50
C LYS A 646 42.61 12.94 -54.28
N CYS A 647 42.96 13.19 -53.03
CA CYS A 647 44.00 14.15 -52.70
C CYS A 647 45.37 13.69 -53.22
N GLU A 648 45.65 12.38 -53.12
CA GLU A 648 46.84 11.78 -53.70
C GLU A 648 46.93 12.03 -55.20
N ASN A 649 45.89 11.67 -55.96
CA ASN A 649 45.88 11.86 -57.41
C ASN A 649 46.10 13.34 -57.78
N PHE A 650 45.41 14.26 -57.10
CA PHE A 650 45.56 15.70 -57.32
C PHE A 650 47.00 16.19 -57.12
N CYS A 651 47.66 15.76 -56.04
CA CYS A 651 49.03 16.17 -55.73
C CYS A 651 50.08 15.47 -56.59
N LYS A 652 49.85 14.20 -56.93
CA LYS A 652 50.73 13.37 -57.76
C LYS A 652 50.83 13.88 -59.19
N GLU A 653 49.69 14.22 -59.80
CA GLU A 653 49.65 14.81 -61.16
C GLU A 653 50.48 16.09 -61.28
N ARG A 654 50.72 16.77 -60.15
CA ARG A 654 51.48 18.02 -60.06
C ARG A 654 52.90 17.82 -59.52
N ASN A 655 53.35 16.56 -59.40
CA ASN A 655 54.70 16.18 -58.95
C ASN A 655 55.06 16.64 -57.52
N PHE A 656 54.08 16.75 -56.61
CA PHE A 656 54.36 17.10 -55.23
C PHE A 656 54.80 15.90 -54.37
N LYS A 657 55.73 16.13 -53.45
CA LYS A 657 56.29 15.07 -52.58
C LYS A 657 55.39 14.74 -51.37
N TYR A 658 54.59 15.70 -50.92
CA TYR A 658 53.72 15.57 -49.77
C TYR A 658 52.31 16.00 -50.13
N PHE A 659 51.33 15.34 -49.52
CA PHE A 659 49.97 15.85 -49.40
C PHE A 659 49.46 15.73 -47.97
N GLY A 660 48.43 16.51 -47.64
CA GLY A 660 47.75 16.51 -46.36
C GLY A 660 46.27 16.82 -46.53
N LEU A 661 45.46 16.33 -45.59
CA LEU A 661 44.01 16.51 -45.58
C LEU A 661 43.62 17.33 -44.35
N GLU A 662 42.70 18.26 -44.54
CA GLU A 662 42.18 19.13 -43.47
C GLU A 662 40.66 19.28 -43.56
N PHE A 663 39.99 19.47 -42.41
CA PHE A 663 38.54 19.75 -42.32
C PHE A 663 37.63 18.83 -43.16
N ALA A 664 37.96 17.53 -43.23
CA ALA A 664 37.27 16.47 -43.99
C ALA A 664 37.24 16.64 -45.53
N ARG A 665 37.31 17.86 -46.07
CA ARG A 665 37.09 18.16 -47.48
C ARG A 665 38.28 18.77 -48.20
N GLU A 666 39.29 19.21 -47.46
CA GLU A 666 40.39 20.01 -47.99
C GLU A 666 41.63 19.15 -48.22
N CYS A 667 42.34 19.43 -49.31
CA CYS A 667 43.55 18.77 -49.75
C CYS A 667 44.64 19.80 -50.02
N TYR A 668 45.83 19.57 -49.46
CA TYR A 668 46.99 20.45 -49.61
C TYR A 668 48.20 19.64 -50.06
N CYS A 669 49.00 20.18 -50.97
CA CYS A 669 50.18 19.56 -51.56
C CYS A 669 51.42 20.42 -51.33
N SER A 670 52.60 19.82 -51.25
CA SER A 670 53.87 20.57 -51.30
C SER A 670 55.06 19.66 -51.66
N SER A 671 56.14 20.23 -52.17
CA SER A 671 57.40 19.52 -52.40
C SER A 671 58.22 19.38 -51.11
N GLU A 672 57.96 20.26 -50.15
CA GLU A 672 58.58 20.29 -48.83
C GLU A 672 57.59 20.73 -47.74
N ILE A 673 57.84 20.31 -46.51
CA ILE A 673 57.09 20.81 -45.35
C ILE A 673 57.72 22.15 -44.95
N SER A 674 56.93 23.22 -44.91
CA SER A 674 57.43 24.57 -44.63
C SER A 674 57.99 24.66 -43.22
N LYS A 675 59.28 24.96 -43.08
CA LYS A 675 59.93 25.17 -41.77
C LYS A 675 59.48 26.47 -41.10
N GLU A 676 59.12 27.47 -41.91
CA GLU A 676 58.72 28.80 -41.45
C GLU A 676 57.29 28.81 -40.88
N SER A 677 56.45 27.86 -41.30
CA SER A 677 55.09 27.69 -40.78
C SER A 677 55.03 27.38 -39.27
N GLY A 678 56.13 26.89 -38.69
CA GLY A 678 56.15 26.38 -37.31
C GLY A 678 55.45 25.02 -37.14
N ALA A 679 55.12 24.34 -38.23
CA ALA A 679 54.49 23.03 -38.23
C ALA A 679 55.34 21.97 -37.49
N GLN A 680 54.69 21.21 -36.60
CA GLN A 680 55.31 20.18 -35.77
C GLN A 680 54.73 18.82 -36.12
N GLN A 681 55.63 17.83 -36.28
CA GLN A 681 55.22 16.43 -36.39
C GLN A 681 54.73 15.95 -35.03
N ILE A 682 53.51 15.42 -34.99
CA ILE A 682 52.85 14.93 -33.80
C ILE A 682 52.34 13.50 -34.03
N ALA A 683 52.17 12.75 -32.93
CA ALA A 683 51.37 11.53 -32.98
C ALA A 683 49.96 11.89 -33.46
N CYS A 684 49.39 11.11 -34.37
CA CYS A 684 48.04 11.36 -34.86
C CYS A 684 47.01 11.15 -33.75
N PRO A 685 46.31 12.20 -33.30
CA PRO A 685 45.25 12.06 -32.32
C PRO A 685 43.99 11.59 -33.07
N VAL A 686 43.92 10.29 -33.40
CA VAL A 686 42.84 9.70 -34.22
C VAL A 686 41.45 10.03 -33.70
N GLU A 687 41.30 10.21 -32.40
CA GLU A 687 40.08 10.62 -31.71
C GLU A 687 39.65 12.07 -32.00
N LYS A 688 40.58 12.92 -32.46
CA LYS A 688 40.33 14.32 -32.85
C LYS A 688 40.30 14.51 -34.37
N LEU A 689 40.55 13.46 -35.15
CA LEU A 689 40.48 13.52 -36.61
C LEU A 689 39.03 13.45 -37.08
N MET A 690 38.78 14.06 -38.24
CA MET A 690 37.51 13.97 -38.94
C MET A 690 37.64 12.94 -40.08
N PRO A 691 36.63 12.07 -40.31
CA PRO A 691 36.63 11.24 -41.51
C PRO A 691 36.57 12.13 -42.76
N CYS A 692 37.28 11.74 -43.81
CA CYS A 692 37.20 12.43 -45.10
C CYS A 692 35.75 12.37 -45.61
N ALA A 693 35.28 13.46 -46.22
CA ALA A 693 33.87 13.62 -46.57
C ALA A 693 33.38 12.52 -47.53
N GLY A 694 34.21 12.07 -48.47
CA GLY A 694 33.90 10.95 -49.38
C GLY A 694 34.02 9.55 -48.77
N ASN A 695 34.45 9.43 -47.51
CA ASN A 695 34.57 8.17 -46.78
C ASN A 695 33.50 8.05 -45.68
N LYS A 696 32.59 9.02 -45.55
CA LYS A 696 31.44 8.91 -44.65
C LYS A 696 30.40 7.95 -45.27
N PRO A 697 29.74 7.10 -44.46
CA PRO A 697 28.72 6.15 -44.94
C PRO A 697 27.46 6.83 -45.47
#